data_AF-Q80UK8-F1
#
_entry.id   AF-Q80UK8-F1
#
_cell.length_a   1.000
_cell.length_b   1.000
_cell.length_c   1.000
_cell.angle_alpha   90.00
_cell.angle_beta   90.00
_cell.angle_gamma   90.00
#
_symmetry.space_group_name_H-M   'P 1'
#
loop_
_entity.id
_entity.type
_entity.pdbx_description
1 polymer ?
#
loop_
_entity_poly.entity_id
_entity_poly.type
_entity_poly.pdbx_seq_one_letter_code
_entity_poly.pdbx_strand_id
1 'polypeptide(L)'
;MTPEGTGLQFVSPFAFEAMQKVDVVRLASLSDPELRLLLPCLVRMALCAPADQSQSWAQDKKLILRLLSGVEAVNSIVALLSVDFHALEQDASKEQQLRHKLGGGSGESILVSQLQHGLTLEFEHSDSPRRLRLVLSELLAIMNKVSECNGEFFFKSSELFESAVYLEEAADVLCILQAELPSLLPIVDVAEALLRVRNGAWFLCLLVANVPDSFNEVCRGLIKNGERQDEESLGGRRRTDALRFLCRMNPSQALKVRGMVVEECHLPGLGVALTLDHTKTEACEDGVSDLVCFVSGLLLGTNAKVRTWFGTFIRNGQQRKRETSGSVLWQMRRQLLLELMGILPTVRSTRIVEEADVEMEPTVSVYSGLKEEHVVKASALLRLYCALMGIAGLKPTEEEAEQLLQLMTSRPPATPAGVRFVSLSFCMLLAFSTLVSTPEQEQLMVLWLSWMIKEEAYFESTSGVSASFGEMLLLVAMYFHSNQLSAIIDLVCSTLGMKIVIKPSSLSRMKTIFTQEIFTEQVVTAHAVRVPVTSNLSANITGFLPIHCIYQLLRSRSFTKHKVSIKDWIYRQLCETSTPLHPQLLPLIDVYINSILTPASKSNPEATNQPVTEQEILNLFQEVIGGDSVRLTQRFSITAQLLVLYYILSYEEALLANTKTLASMQRKPKSYSSSLMDQIPIKFLIRQAQGLQQELGGLHSALLRLLATNYPHLCIVDDWICEEEITGTDALLRRMLLTSNAKTHSPKQLQEAFSAVPVSHTQVMQIMEHLTLLSASELIPYAEVLTSNMNQLLNSGVPRRILQTVNKLWMVLNTVMPRRLWVMTVNALQPSIKFIRQQKYTQNDLMIDPLIVLRCDRRVHRCPPLMDVTLHMLNGYLLASKAYLSAHLKETAEQDRPSPNNTVGLVGQTDAPEVTREELKNALLAAQDSAAVQILLEICLPTEEEKAKGANSDISLRNTQGVTTISTPSKETEEGEDNLLCNLREVQCLICCLLHQMYIADPNIAKLVHFQGYPCELLPLTVAGIPSMHICLDFIPELIAQPELEKQIFAIQLLSHLCIQYALPKSLSVARLAVNVMGTLLTVLTQAKRYSFFMPTLPSLVSFCRAFPPLYEDIMSLLIQIGQVCASDVATQTRDIDPIITRLQQIKEKPSGWSQICKDPSYKNGSRDTGSMDPDVQLCHCIESTIIEIINMSVSGI
;
A
#
# COMPACT_ATOMS: atom_id res chain seq x y z
N MET A 1 -30.46 32.26 42.61
CA MET A 1 -31.75 32.40 43.32
C MET A 1 -31.48 32.14 44.79
N THR A 2 -31.42 33.20 45.59
CA THR A 2 -31.69 33.10 47.02
C THR A 2 -33.18 32.75 47.14
N PRO A 3 -33.58 31.63 47.74
CA PRO A 3 -34.96 31.46 48.10
C PRO A 3 -35.23 32.50 49.20
N GLU A 4 -36.02 33.50 48.84
CA GLU A 4 -36.69 34.36 49.81
C GLU A 4 -37.43 33.48 50.81
N GLY A 5 -37.16 33.67 52.10
CA GLY A 5 -37.98 33.11 53.18
C GLY A 5 -37.40 31.88 53.88
N THR A 6 -36.41 32.12 54.74
CA THR A 6 -36.36 31.77 56.18
C THR A 6 -34.93 32.10 56.65
N GLY A 7 -34.75 32.95 57.66
CA GLY A 7 -33.45 33.40 58.17
C GLY A 7 -32.63 32.33 58.90
N LEU A 8 -32.58 31.11 58.36
CA LEU A 8 -31.90 29.97 58.94
C LEU A 8 -30.41 30.03 58.65
N GLN A 9 -29.61 29.89 59.69
CA GLN A 9 -28.16 29.81 59.59
C GLN A 9 -27.73 28.41 59.13
N PHE A 10 -26.94 28.35 58.06
CA PHE A 10 -26.32 27.12 57.57
C PHE A 10 -24.91 26.99 58.13
N VAL A 11 -24.41 25.76 58.22
CA VAL A 11 -23.05 25.47 58.66
C VAL A 11 -22.05 26.02 57.64
N SER A 12 -21.10 26.83 58.12
CA SER A 12 -20.06 27.42 57.27
C SER A 12 -19.05 26.36 56.80
N PRO A 13 -18.36 26.56 55.65
CA PRO A 13 -17.31 25.66 55.20
C PRO A 13 -16.21 25.43 56.24
N PHE A 14 -15.88 26.50 56.97
CA PHE A 14 -14.87 26.48 58.02
C PHE A 14 -15.31 25.60 59.21
N ALA A 15 -16.56 25.74 59.66
CA ALA A 15 -17.13 24.92 60.72
C ALA A 15 -17.21 23.44 60.35
N PHE A 16 -17.63 23.12 59.12
CA PHE A 16 -17.67 21.73 58.64
C PHE A 16 -16.27 21.11 58.52
N GLU A 17 -15.29 21.83 57.99
CA GLU A 17 -13.91 21.34 57.90
C GLU A 17 -13.30 21.08 59.29
N ALA A 18 -13.56 21.97 60.25
CA ALA A 18 -13.13 21.80 61.64
C ALA A 18 -13.73 20.54 62.28
N MET A 19 -15.02 20.29 62.04
CA MET A 19 -15.69 19.07 62.54
C MET A 19 -15.19 17.81 61.84
N GLN A 20 -15.04 17.83 60.51
CA GLN A 20 -14.59 16.68 59.71
C GLN A 20 -13.16 16.23 60.09
N LYS A 21 -12.26 17.17 60.38
CA LYS A 21 -10.88 16.88 60.81
C LYS A 21 -10.76 16.66 62.31
N VAL A 22 -11.84 16.88 63.08
CA VAL A 22 -11.82 16.92 64.55
C VAL A 22 -10.73 17.88 65.06
N ASP A 23 -10.59 19.04 64.41
CA ASP A 23 -9.62 20.07 64.80
C ASP A 23 -10.21 20.92 65.92
N VAL A 24 -9.95 20.51 67.16
CA VAL A 24 -10.53 21.15 68.35
C VAL A 24 -10.11 22.62 68.51
N VAL A 25 -8.95 23.01 67.98
CA VAL A 25 -8.49 24.41 68.00
C VAL A 25 -9.34 25.26 67.07
N ARG A 26 -9.62 24.77 65.85
CA ARG A 26 -10.53 25.46 64.93
C ARG A 26 -11.96 25.47 65.45
N LEU A 27 -12.43 24.38 66.06
CA LEU A 27 -13.76 24.32 66.70
C LEU A 27 -13.90 25.36 67.82
N ALA A 28 -12.84 25.59 68.60
CA ALA A 28 -12.82 26.62 69.63
C ALA A 28 -12.83 28.07 69.09
N SER A 29 -12.52 28.27 67.80
CA SER A 29 -12.54 29.58 67.13
C SER A 29 -13.88 29.91 66.48
N LEU A 30 -14.82 28.97 66.47
CA LEU A 30 -16.15 29.16 65.90
C LEU A 30 -16.97 30.13 66.76
N SER A 31 -17.88 30.84 66.09
CA SER A 31 -18.86 31.68 66.77
C SER A 31 -19.90 30.83 67.51
N ASP A 32 -20.44 31.32 68.64
CA ASP A 32 -21.51 30.65 69.40
C ASP A 32 -22.66 30.09 68.53
N PRO A 33 -23.20 30.82 67.52
CA PRO A 33 -24.25 30.28 66.68
C PRO A 33 -23.77 29.18 65.71
N GLU A 34 -22.51 29.19 65.26
CA GLU A 34 -21.96 28.07 64.49
C GLU A 34 -21.73 26.84 65.38
N LEU A 35 -21.30 27.07 66.62
CA LEU A 35 -21.11 26.02 67.62
C LEU A 35 -22.45 25.34 67.99
N ARG A 36 -23.54 26.13 68.10
CA ARG A 36 -24.91 25.65 68.38
C ARG A 36 -25.39 24.57 67.41
N LEU A 37 -25.04 24.70 66.12
CA LEU A 37 -25.44 23.78 65.06
C LEU A 37 -24.72 22.41 65.13
N LEU A 38 -23.61 22.35 65.85
CA LEU A 38 -22.70 21.20 65.95
C LEU A 38 -22.75 20.51 67.32
N LEU A 39 -23.59 20.99 68.25
CA LEU A 39 -23.66 20.50 69.63
C LEU A 39 -23.97 19.00 69.75
N PRO A 40 -24.92 18.40 69.00
CA PRO A 40 -25.24 16.98 69.16
C PRO A 40 -24.01 16.08 69.03
N CYS A 41 -23.15 16.34 68.03
CA CYS A 41 -21.92 15.60 67.85
C CYS A 41 -20.88 15.91 68.94
N LEU A 42 -20.65 17.18 69.28
CA LEU A 42 -19.68 17.57 70.31
C LEU A 42 -20.01 16.97 71.69
N VAL A 43 -21.29 16.96 72.07
CA VAL A 43 -21.77 16.37 73.32
C VAL A 43 -21.58 14.85 73.32
N ARG A 44 -21.87 14.17 72.19
CA ARG A 44 -21.60 12.74 72.04
C ARG A 44 -20.11 12.41 72.14
N MET A 45 -19.25 13.18 71.48
CA MET A 45 -17.79 13.00 71.53
C MET A 45 -17.25 13.17 72.97
N ALA A 46 -17.86 14.03 73.77
CA ALA A 46 -17.47 14.25 75.15
C ALA A 46 -17.97 13.15 76.11
N LEU A 47 -19.20 12.65 75.93
CA LEU A 47 -19.85 11.73 76.88
C LEU A 47 -19.69 10.25 76.52
N CYS A 48 -19.67 9.90 75.24
CA CYS A 48 -19.53 8.52 74.80
C CYS A 48 -18.07 8.03 75.03
N ALA A 49 -17.90 6.73 75.21
CA ALA A 49 -16.57 6.14 75.35
C ALA A 49 -15.78 6.38 74.05
N PRO A 50 -14.64 7.10 74.09
CA PRO A 50 -13.91 7.41 72.88
C PRO A 50 -13.23 6.15 72.33
N ALA A 51 -13.24 6.00 71.01
CA ALA A 51 -12.46 4.97 70.32
C ALA A 51 -10.95 5.24 70.44
N ASP A 52 -10.55 6.52 70.54
CA ASP A 52 -9.16 6.93 70.73
C ASP A 52 -8.83 7.13 72.22
N GLN A 53 -7.77 6.47 72.69
CA GLN A 53 -7.25 6.57 74.06
C GLN A 53 -5.93 7.36 74.13
N SER A 54 -5.56 8.09 73.07
CA SER A 54 -4.35 8.90 72.98
C SER A 54 -4.32 10.07 73.99
N GLN A 55 -3.11 10.50 74.38
CA GLN A 55 -2.93 11.68 75.24
C GLN A 55 -3.39 12.97 74.55
N SER A 56 -3.23 13.07 73.23
CA SER A 56 -3.75 14.17 72.41
C SER A 56 -5.26 14.26 72.55
N TRP A 57 -5.98 13.15 72.38
CA TRP A 57 -7.43 13.13 72.54
C TRP A 57 -7.87 13.50 73.96
N ALA A 58 -7.13 13.10 75.00
CA ALA A 58 -7.45 13.51 76.37
C ALA A 58 -7.33 15.03 76.59
N GLN A 59 -6.44 15.72 75.87
CA GLN A 59 -6.33 17.19 75.89
C GLN A 59 -7.47 17.83 75.08
N ASP A 60 -7.73 17.30 73.90
CA ASP A 60 -8.81 17.72 73.01
C ASP A 60 -10.18 17.58 73.69
N LYS A 61 -10.43 16.46 74.36
CA LYS A 61 -11.64 16.22 75.16
C LYS A 61 -11.82 17.26 76.27
N LYS A 62 -10.74 17.68 76.93
CA LYS A 62 -10.80 18.76 77.95
C LYS A 62 -11.17 20.10 77.31
N LEU A 63 -10.66 20.40 76.12
CA LEU A 63 -11.01 21.62 75.38
C LEU A 63 -12.48 21.57 74.94
N ILE A 64 -12.96 20.46 74.40
CA ILE A 64 -14.38 20.27 74.04
C ILE A 64 -15.27 20.44 75.27
N LEU A 65 -14.94 19.81 76.41
CA LEU A 65 -15.71 19.97 77.65
C LEU A 65 -15.76 21.44 78.14
N ARG A 66 -14.69 22.22 77.96
CA ARG A 66 -14.70 23.66 78.26
C ARG A 66 -15.64 24.42 77.33
N LEU A 67 -15.62 24.14 76.03
CA LEU A 67 -16.53 24.75 75.05
C LEU A 67 -17.99 24.45 75.39
N LEU A 68 -18.28 23.21 75.79
CA LEU A 68 -19.65 22.77 76.14
C LEU A 68 -20.15 23.35 77.47
N SER A 69 -19.26 23.66 78.42
CA SER A 69 -19.66 24.11 79.77
C SER A 69 -20.44 25.43 79.82
N GLY A 70 -20.38 26.23 78.76
CA GLY A 70 -21.07 27.52 78.64
C GLY A 70 -22.42 27.47 77.91
N VAL A 71 -22.84 26.31 77.39
CA VAL A 71 -23.98 26.24 76.48
C VAL A 71 -25.18 25.52 77.12
N GLU A 72 -26.27 26.24 77.36
CA GLU A 72 -27.46 25.74 78.08
C GLU A 72 -28.11 24.53 77.39
N ALA A 73 -28.15 24.52 76.05
CA ALA A 73 -28.72 23.43 75.24
C ALA A 73 -28.02 22.08 75.45
N VAL A 74 -26.79 22.06 75.98
CA VAL A 74 -26.05 20.82 76.27
C VAL A 74 -26.80 19.97 77.28
N ASN A 75 -27.44 20.56 78.29
CA ASN A 75 -28.22 19.82 79.29
C ASN A 75 -29.41 19.09 78.66
N SER A 76 -30.08 19.73 77.70
CA SER A 76 -31.17 19.12 76.94
C SER A 76 -30.68 17.94 76.08
N ILE A 77 -29.52 18.09 75.42
CA ILE A 77 -28.92 17.01 74.61
C ILE A 77 -28.43 15.85 75.48
N VAL A 78 -27.84 16.14 76.65
CA VAL A 78 -27.45 15.11 77.64
C VAL A 78 -28.68 14.32 78.10
N ALA A 79 -29.80 15.00 78.33
CA ALA A 79 -31.05 14.35 78.71
C ALA A 79 -31.61 13.46 77.57
N LEU A 80 -31.44 13.84 76.30
CA LEU A 80 -31.79 12.99 75.15
C LEU A 80 -30.89 11.74 75.06
N LEU A 81 -29.59 11.87 75.33
CA LEU A 81 -28.63 10.76 75.32
C LEU A 81 -28.80 9.78 76.50
N SER A 82 -29.50 10.17 77.56
CA SER A 82 -29.71 9.34 78.76
C SER A 82 -30.91 8.37 78.63
N VAL A 83 -31.61 8.39 77.49
CA VAL A 83 -32.78 7.53 77.24
C VAL A 83 -32.34 6.12 76.85
N ASP A 84 -33.12 5.10 77.22
CA ASP A 84 -32.92 3.72 76.76
C ASP A 84 -33.29 3.58 75.27
N PHE A 85 -32.28 3.72 74.40
CA PHE A 85 -32.43 3.59 72.96
C PHE A 85 -32.81 2.16 72.53
N HIS A 86 -32.47 1.13 73.32
CA HIS A 86 -32.82 -0.24 72.97
C HIS A 86 -34.33 -0.48 73.10
N ALA A 87 -34.94 0.02 74.18
CA ALA A 87 -36.40 -0.01 74.32
C ALA A 87 -37.10 0.81 73.21
N LEU A 88 -36.56 1.99 72.90
CA LEU A 88 -37.09 2.83 71.83
C LEU A 88 -37.00 2.16 70.45
N GLU A 89 -35.90 1.47 70.14
CA GLU A 89 -35.71 0.71 68.89
C GLU A 89 -36.75 -0.40 68.73
N GLN A 90 -37.04 -1.13 69.81
CA GLN A 90 -38.05 -2.19 69.81
C GLN A 90 -39.45 -1.65 69.55
N ASP A 91 -39.82 -0.55 70.21
CA ASP A 91 -41.13 0.09 70.03
C ASP A 91 -41.30 0.61 68.59
N ALA A 92 -40.26 1.25 68.06
CA ALA A 92 -40.27 1.80 66.71
C ALA A 92 -40.23 0.70 65.62
N SER A 93 -39.55 -0.42 65.87
CA SER A 93 -39.60 -1.58 64.98
C SER A 93 -41.00 -2.17 64.90
N LYS A 94 -41.72 -2.26 66.03
CA LYS A 94 -43.12 -2.70 66.06
C LYS A 94 -44.03 -1.69 65.34
N GLU A 95 -43.82 -0.40 65.54
CA GLU A 95 -44.53 0.68 64.83
C GLU A 95 -44.37 0.53 63.31
N GLN A 96 -43.15 0.33 62.83
CA GLN A 96 -42.87 0.15 61.41
C GLN A 96 -43.54 -1.11 60.86
N GLN A 97 -43.52 -2.22 61.61
CA GLN A 97 -44.24 -3.44 61.23
C GLN A 97 -45.76 -3.25 61.19
N LEU A 98 -46.33 -2.46 62.10
CA LEU A 98 -47.77 -2.11 62.06
C LEU A 98 -48.10 -1.28 60.83
N ARG A 99 -47.31 -0.24 60.54
CA ARG A 99 -47.52 0.64 59.39
C ARG A 99 -47.43 -0.12 58.07
N HIS A 100 -46.51 -1.08 57.95
CA HIS A 100 -46.44 -1.96 56.78
C HIS A 100 -47.64 -2.91 56.62
N LYS A 101 -48.27 -3.36 57.72
CA LYS A 101 -49.39 -4.32 57.67
C LYS A 101 -50.75 -3.66 57.47
N LEU A 102 -50.95 -2.45 57.99
CA LEU A 102 -52.29 -1.84 58.13
C LEU A 102 -52.55 -0.62 57.23
N GLY A 103 -51.62 -0.21 56.38
CA GLY A 103 -51.86 0.84 55.38
C GLY A 103 -52.33 2.16 55.98
N GLY A 104 -51.39 2.97 56.48
CA GLY A 104 -51.56 4.42 56.69
C GLY A 104 -52.67 4.93 57.64
N GLY A 105 -53.42 4.07 58.32
CA GLY A 105 -54.49 4.48 59.24
C GLY A 105 -53.95 5.18 60.50
N SER A 106 -54.25 6.48 60.63
CA SER A 106 -53.78 7.42 61.66
C SER A 106 -54.25 7.17 63.12
N GLY A 107 -54.66 5.95 63.46
CA GLY A 107 -55.37 5.66 64.72
C GLY A 107 -54.60 4.87 65.78
N GLU A 108 -53.62 4.04 65.39
CA GLU A 108 -52.91 3.13 66.31
C GLU A 108 -51.39 3.26 66.12
N SER A 109 -50.77 4.19 66.85
CA SER A 109 -49.32 4.31 66.95
C SER A 109 -48.86 3.77 68.32
N ILE A 110 -47.89 2.86 68.30
CA ILE A 110 -47.18 2.36 69.48
C ILE A 110 -46.33 3.49 70.10
N LEU A 111 -45.71 4.32 69.27
CA LEU A 111 -44.86 5.42 69.71
C LEU A 111 -45.66 6.60 70.28
N VAL A 112 -46.85 6.84 69.74
CA VAL A 112 -47.69 7.99 70.08
C VAL A 112 -49.13 7.54 70.35
N SER A 113 -49.44 7.26 71.62
CA SER A 113 -50.83 7.04 72.06
C SER A 113 -51.65 8.33 71.93
N GLN A 114 -52.79 8.26 71.22
CA GLN A 114 -53.81 9.30 70.95
C GLN A 114 -53.41 10.73 71.32
N LEU A 115 -52.92 11.49 70.33
CA LEU A 115 -52.58 12.91 70.47
C LEU A 115 -53.82 13.74 70.83
N GLN A 116 -53.76 14.51 71.92
CA GLN A 116 -54.86 15.44 72.30
C GLN A 116 -54.66 16.83 71.69
N HIS A 117 -53.42 17.18 71.32
CA HIS A 117 -53.02 18.47 70.77
C HIS A 117 -52.18 18.29 69.50
N GLY A 118 -51.95 19.38 68.76
CA GLY A 118 -51.01 19.38 67.63
C GLY A 118 -49.61 18.90 68.06
N LEU A 119 -48.85 18.32 67.14
CA LEU A 119 -47.55 17.71 67.41
C LEU A 119 -46.58 18.67 68.10
N THR A 120 -46.63 19.95 67.73
CA THR A 120 -45.78 21.01 68.28
C THR A 120 -46.09 21.29 69.75
N LEU A 121 -47.38 21.30 70.12
CA LEU A 121 -47.83 21.48 71.50
C LEU A 121 -47.47 20.26 72.36
N GLU A 122 -47.62 19.05 71.84
CA GLU A 122 -47.17 17.86 72.56
C GLU A 122 -45.65 17.84 72.73
N PHE A 123 -44.90 18.28 71.72
CA PHE A 123 -43.44 18.37 71.80
C PHE A 123 -43.00 19.32 72.91
N GLU A 124 -43.64 20.49 73.04
CA GLU A 124 -43.38 21.46 74.09
C GLU A 124 -43.53 20.88 75.51
N HIS A 125 -44.64 20.17 75.76
CA HIS A 125 -44.98 19.62 77.09
C HIS A 125 -44.31 18.28 77.40
N SER A 126 -43.61 17.71 76.44
CA SER A 126 -43.04 16.37 76.55
C SER A 126 -41.65 16.34 77.18
N ASP A 127 -41.38 15.27 77.93
CA ASP A 127 -40.05 14.93 78.43
C ASP A 127 -39.16 14.37 77.31
N SER A 128 -37.84 14.32 77.53
CA SER A 128 -36.85 13.84 76.54
C SER A 128 -37.23 12.53 75.83
N PRO A 129 -37.67 11.44 76.50
CA PRO A 129 -38.05 10.21 75.79
C PRO A 129 -39.31 10.38 74.94
N ARG A 130 -40.29 11.20 75.34
CA ARG A 130 -41.49 11.46 74.52
C ARG A 130 -41.16 12.37 73.33
N ARG A 131 -40.26 13.35 73.48
CA ARG A 131 -39.73 14.14 72.35
C ARG A 131 -39.09 13.27 71.28
N LEU A 132 -38.24 12.30 71.68
CA LEU A 132 -37.65 11.30 70.78
C LEU A 132 -38.75 10.51 70.04
N ARG A 133 -39.76 10.01 70.76
CA ARG A 133 -40.87 9.24 70.17
C ARG A 133 -41.71 10.04 69.17
N LEU A 134 -42.00 11.31 69.46
CA LEU A 134 -42.78 12.19 68.58
C LEU A 134 -42.05 12.44 67.25
N VAL A 135 -40.78 12.85 67.30
CA VAL A 135 -39.96 13.06 66.08
C VAL A 135 -39.79 11.76 65.31
N LEU A 136 -39.53 10.65 66.01
CA LEU A 136 -39.37 9.34 65.39
C LEU A 136 -40.65 8.86 64.70
N SER A 137 -41.82 9.04 65.34
CA SER A 137 -43.12 8.67 64.76
C SER A 137 -43.42 9.48 63.49
N GLU A 138 -43.17 10.79 63.52
CA GLU A 138 -43.34 11.64 62.34
C GLU A 138 -42.39 11.26 61.22
N LEU A 139 -41.09 11.06 61.52
CA LEU A 139 -40.09 10.66 60.52
C LEU A 139 -40.44 9.32 59.88
N LEU A 140 -40.79 8.31 60.68
CA LEU A 140 -41.24 7.00 60.19
C LEU A 140 -42.54 7.09 59.37
N ALA A 141 -43.38 8.12 59.58
CA ALA A 141 -44.58 8.34 58.78
C ALA A 141 -44.21 8.84 57.38
N ILE A 142 -43.21 9.72 57.31
CA ILE A 142 -42.68 10.20 56.03
C ILE A 142 -42.00 9.05 55.30
N MET A 143 -41.12 8.30 55.97
CA MET A 143 -40.38 7.18 55.38
C MET A 143 -41.32 6.10 54.82
N ASN A 144 -42.37 5.72 55.54
CA ASN A 144 -43.37 4.76 55.04
C ASN A 144 -44.16 5.31 53.85
N LYS A 145 -44.53 6.60 53.85
CA LYS A 145 -45.21 7.19 52.71
C LYS A 145 -44.30 7.29 51.47
N VAL A 146 -42.99 7.49 51.67
CA VAL A 146 -42.00 7.46 50.58
C VAL A 146 -41.90 6.07 49.96
N SER A 147 -41.96 5.01 50.76
CA SER A 147 -41.93 3.63 50.24
C SER A 147 -43.24 3.22 49.54
N GLU A 148 -44.39 3.72 49.97
CA GLU A 148 -45.69 3.48 49.31
C GLU A 148 -45.82 4.19 47.94
N CYS A 149 -45.30 5.41 47.82
CA CYS A 149 -45.46 6.24 46.62
C CYS A 149 -44.65 5.77 45.40
N ASN A 150 -44.01 4.59 45.42
CA ASN A 150 -43.22 4.03 44.32
C ASN A 150 -42.23 5.04 43.68
N GLY A 151 -41.70 5.97 44.47
CA GLY A 151 -40.76 6.98 44.02
C GLY A 151 -41.35 8.31 43.52
N GLU A 152 -42.68 8.48 43.46
CA GLU A 152 -43.26 9.79 43.12
C GLU A 152 -42.95 10.86 44.18
N PHE A 153 -42.67 12.08 43.71
CA PHE A 153 -42.32 13.17 44.62
C PHE A 153 -43.53 13.90 45.20
N PHE A 154 -43.75 13.78 46.51
CA PHE A 154 -44.73 14.56 47.25
C PHE A 154 -44.10 15.49 48.28
N PHE A 155 -44.83 16.53 48.64
CA PHE A 155 -44.51 17.43 49.74
C PHE A 155 -45.39 17.10 50.95
N LYS A 156 -44.82 17.03 52.15
CA LYS A 156 -45.55 16.81 53.41
C LYS A 156 -45.37 18.04 54.31
N SER A 157 -46.46 18.70 54.62
CA SER A 157 -46.50 19.70 55.70
C SER A 157 -46.42 18.98 57.04
N SER A 158 -45.40 19.31 57.84
CA SER A 158 -45.23 18.77 59.20
C SER A 158 -45.09 19.93 60.17
N GLU A 159 -46.00 20.02 61.13
CA GLU A 159 -46.02 21.12 62.12
C GLU A 159 -44.71 21.20 62.91
N LEU A 160 -44.13 20.04 63.24
CA LEU A 160 -42.90 19.94 64.04
C LEU A 160 -41.66 20.41 63.27
N PHE A 161 -41.48 19.94 62.05
CA PHE A 161 -40.32 20.29 61.20
C PHE A 161 -40.45 21.66 60.52
N GLU A 162 -41.61 22.32 60.61
CA GLU A 162 -41.85 23.67 60.09
C GLU A 162 -41.92 24.75 61.19
N SER A 163 -42.02 24.35 62.47
CA SER A 163 -42.07 25.29 63.59
C SER A 163 -40.73 26.02 63.77
N ALA A 164 -40.74 27.34 63.64
CA ALA A 164 -39.55 28.17 63.79
C ALA A 164 -38.95 28.15 65.21
N VAL A 165 -39.76 27.84 66.23
CA VAL A 165 -39.34 27.89 67.64
C VAL A 165 -38.61 26.61 68.04
N TYR A 166 -39.12 25.45 67.65
CA TYR A 166 -38.58 24.14 68.05
C TYR A 166 -37.67 23.52 66.99
N LEU A 167 -37.35 24.26 65.92
CA LEU A 167 -36.59 23.77 64.78
C LEU A 167 -35.21 23.23 65.20
N GLU A 168 -34.50 23.97 66.07
CA GLU A 168 -33.18 23.58 66.56
C GLU A 168 -33.26 22.36 67.49
N GLU A 169 -34.23 22.32 68.41
CA GLU A 169 -34.41 21.16 69.29
C GLU A 169 -34.82 19.90 68.51
N ALA A 170 -35.67 20.05 67.49
CA ALA A 170 -36.04 18.95 66.61
C ALA A 170 -34.83 18.47 65.77
N ALA A 171 -33.93 19.37 65.39
CA ALA A 171 -32.68 19.01 64.72
C ALA A 171 -31.74 18.26 65.66
N ASP A 172 -31.62 18.69 66.92
CA ASP A 172 -30.82 17.98 67.94
C ASP A 172 -31.37 16.55 68.13
N VAL A 173 -32.68 16.41 68.31
CA VAL A 173 -33.37 15.12 68.43
C VAL A 173 -33.10 14.24 67.21
N LEU A 174 -33.22 14.79 66.00
CA LEU A 174 -32.98 14.06 64.76
C LEU A 174 -31.54 13.56 64.64
N CYS A 175 -30.56 14.40 64.97
CA CYS A 175 -29.15 14.03 64.98
C CYS A 175 -28.85 12.93 66.00
N ILE A 176 -29.44 12.99 67.20
CA ILE A 176 -29.29 11.96 68.22
C ILE A 176 -29.97 10.64 67.81
N LEU A 177 -31.21 10.69 67.30
CA LEU A 177 -31.94 9.52 66.83
C LEU A 177 -31.19 8.77 65.73
N GLN A 178 -30.69 9.49 64.71
CA GLN A 178 -29.98 8.86 63.61
C GLN A 178 -28.66 8.20 64.07
N ALA A 179 -27.95 8.82 65.01
CA ALA A 179 -26.65 8.34 65.44
C ALA A 179 -26.73 7.27 66.57
N GLU A 180 -27.84 7.11 67.28
CA GLU A 180 -28.09 5.99 68.23
C GLU A 180 -28.88 4.83 67.60
N LEU A 181 -29.71 5.09 66.59
CA LEU A 181 -30.55 4.07 65.91
C LEU A 181 -30.25 3.96 64.40
N PRO A 182 -28.99 3.71 63.98
CA PRO A 182 -28.62 3.70 62.57
C PRO A 182 -29.23 2.53 61.77
N SER A 183 -29.55 1.42 62.45
CA SER A 183 -30.24 0.24 61.88
C SER A 183 -31.66 0.57 61.41
N LEU A 184 -32.39 1.32 62.23
CA LEU A 184 -33.78 1.71 61.99
C LEU A 184 -33.87 2.95 61.09
N LEU A 185 -32.90 3.86 61.22
CA LEU A 185 -32.83 5.12 60.49
C LEU A 185 -31.58 5.19 59.59
N PRO A 186 -31.53 4.41 58.49
CA PRO A 186 -30.47 4.55 57.49
C PRO A 186 -30.41 5.98 56.98
N ILE A 187 -29.21 6.57 56.96
CA ILE A 187 -29.05 8.00 56.71
C ILE A 187 -29.54 8.43 55.32
N VAL A 188 -29.47 7.54 54.34
CA VAL A 188 -29.97 7.78 52.97
C VAL A 188 -31.50 7.89 52.94
N ASP A 189 -32.20 7.01 53.67
CA ASP A 189 -33.67 7.00 53.72
C ASP A 189 -34.20 8.18 54.55
N VAL A 190 -33.49 8.54 55.62
CA VAL A 190 -33.75 9.76 56.39
C VAL A 190 -33.56 10.98 55.50
N ALA A 191 -32.48 11.06 54.72
CA ALA A 191 -32.25 12.16 53.80
C ALA A 191 -33.38 12.29 52.76
N GLU A 192 -33.84 11.16 52.20
CA GLU A 192 -34.93 11.12 51.24
C GLU A 192 -36.28 11.55 51.85
N ALA A 193 -36.52 11.21 53.12
CA ALA A 193 -37.69 11.65 53.88
C ALA A 193 -37.63 13.14 54.21
N LEU A 194 -36.47 13.67 54.63
CA LEU A 194 -36.31 15.08 54.96
C LEU A 194 -36.59 15.99 53.76
N LEU A 195 -36.20 15.60 52.55
CA LEU A 195 -36.46 16.36 51.33
C LEU A 195 -37.94 16.67 51.08
N ARG A 196 -38.85 15.89 51.67
CA ARG A 196 -40.32 16.02 51.55
C ARG A 196 -40.89 17.16 52.38
N VAL A 197 -40.13 17.70 53.33
CA VAL A 197 -40.54 18.77 54.23
C VAL A 197 -39.92 20.10 53.82
N ARG A 198 -40.57 21.23 54.12
CA ARG A 198 -40.10 22.58 53.73
C ARG A 198 -38.66 22.91 54.12
N ASN A 199 -38.28 22.63 55.37
CA ASN A 199 -36.94 22.91 55.90
C ASN A 199 -35.97 21.73 55.76
N GLY A 200 -36.35 20.70 54.98
CA GLY A 200 -35.60 19.45 54.82
C GLY A 200 -34.12 19.59 54.46
N ALA A 201 -33.80 20.49 53.52
CA ALA A 201 -32.41 20.73 53.11
C ALA A 201 -31.54 21.27 54.26
N TRP A 202 -32.11 22.08 55.13
CA TRP A 202 -31.41 22.60 56.32
C TRP A 202 -31.18 21.50 57.36
N PHE A 203 -32.21 20.71 57.67
CA PHE A 203 -32.05 19.53 58.54
C PHE A 203 -31.00 18.56 58.00
N LEU A 204 -30.98 18.35 56.68
CA LEU A 204 -30.00 17.49 56.04
C LEU A 204 -28.57 18.03 56.19
N CYS A 205 -28.36 19.33 55.99
CA CYS A 205 -27.05 19.96 56.20
C CYS A 205 -26.58 19.79 57.66
N LEU A 206 -27.47 19.96 58.63
CA LEU A 206 -27.13 19.76 60.04
C LEU A 206 -26.83 18.30 60.39
N LEU A 207 -27.62 17.36 59.87
CA LEU A 207 -27.40 15.94 60.07
C LEU A 207 -26.02 15.53 59.54
N VAL A 208 -25.69 15.95 58.32
CA VAL A 208 -24.38 15.68 57.70
C VAL A 208 -23.25 16.42 58.40
N ALA A 209 -23.48 17.64 58.91
CA ALA A 209 -22.47 18.37 59.69
C ALA A 209 -22.16 17.68 61.03
N ASN A 210 -23.15 17.07 61.67
CA ASN A 210 -22.97 16.30 62.90
C ASN A 210 -22.43 14.87 62.66
N VAL A 211 -22.55 14.35 61.43
CA VAL A 211 -21.97 13.06 61.02
C VAL A 211 -21.19 13.25 59.70
N PRO A 212 -20.00 13.90 59.72
CA PRO A 212 -19.27 14.26 58.50
C PRO A 212 -18.94 13.08 57.56
N ASP A 213 -18.76 11.88 58.13
CA ASP A 213 -18.45 10.65 57.39
C ASP A 213 -19.57 10.26 56.41
N SER A 214 -20.82 10.60 56.73
CA SER A 214 -21.99 10.30 55.91
C SER A 214 -22.11 11.16 54.66
N PHE A 215 -21.32 12.24 54.52
CA PHE A 215 -21.45 13.22 53.43
C PHE A 215 -21.50 12.56 52.05
N ASN A 216 -20.56 11.64 51.78
CA ASN A 216 -20.49 10.97 50.48
C ASN A 216 -21.67 10.02 50.27
N GLU A 217 -22.09 9.31 51.32
CA GLU A 217 -23.19 8.36 51.27
C GLU A 217 -24.52 9.06 51.00
N VAL A 218 -24.79 10.16 51.72
CA VAL A 218 -25.97 11.02 51.52
C VAL A 218 -25.96 11.63 50.12
N CYS A 219 -24.85 12.23 49.69
CA CYS A 219 -24.77 12.82 48.35
C CYS A 219 -25.03 11.78 47.26
N ARG A 220 -24.43 10.59 47.37
CA ARG A 220 -24.62 9.50 46.41
C ARG A 220 -26.05 8.97 46.43
N GLY A 221 -26.65 8.81 47.61
CA GLY A 221 -28.04 8.38 47.77
C GLY A 221 -29.02 9.35 47.12
N LEU A 222 -28.87 10.65 47.37
CA LEU A 222 -29.71 11.69 46.77
C LEU A 222 -29.54 11.82 45.26
N ILE A 223 -28.32 11.61 44.73
CA ILE A 223 -28.06 11.60 43.28
C ILE A 223 -28.72 10.37 42.65
N LYS A 224 -28.56 9.19 43.25
CA LYS A 224 -29.09 7.92 42.75
C LYS A 224 -30.63 7.91 42.69
N ASN A 225 -31.27 8.55 43.68
CA ASN A 225 -32.73 8.74 43.73
C ASN A 225 -33.19 9.98 42.94
N GLY A 226 -32.26 10.73 42.36
CA GLY A 226 -32.54 11.90 41.55
C GLY A 226 -33.18 11.55 40.21
N GLU A 227 -33.75 12.55 39.56
CA GLU A 227 -34.38 12.34 38.25
C GLU A 227 -33.34 12.33 37.13
N ARG A 228 -33.56 11.49 36.12
CA ARG A 228 -32.59 11.33 35.02
C ARG A 228 -32.47 12.56 34.11
N GLN A 229 -33.52 13.37 33.99
CA GLN A 229 -33.59 14.44 32.98
C GLN A 229 -34.30 15.72 33.42
N ASP A 230 -35.28 15.67 34.34
CA ASP A 230 -36.12 16.85 34.60
C ASP A 230 -35.56 17.73 35.72
N GLU A 231 -35.27 18.99 35.39
CA GLU A 231 -34.89 20.03 36.37
C GLU A 231 -36.10 20.71 37.00
N GLU A 232 -37.27 20.65 36.37
CA GLU A 232 -38.46 21.42 36.78
C GLU A 232 -39.29 20.70 37.83
N SER A 233 -39.13 19.38 37.94
CA SER A 233 -39.82 18.59 38.95
C SER A 233 -39.51 19.12 40.34
N LEU A 234 -40.53 19.17 41.19
CA LEU A 234 -40.37 19.58 42.58
C LEU A 234 -39.30 18.73 43.26
N GLY A 235 -39.27 17.42 42.99
CA GLY A 235 -38.25 16.52 43.51
C GLY A 235 -36.85 16.80 42.99
N GLY A 236 -36.69 17.06 41.69
CA GLY A 236 -35.42 17.43 41.07
C GLY A 236 -34.86 18.74 41.64
N ARG A 237 -35.69 19.79 41.77
CA ARG A 237 -35.29 21.08 42.36
C ARG A 237 -34.85 20.92 43.81
N ARG A 238 -35.66 20.25 44.63
CA ARG A 238 -35.36 20.07 46.07
C ARG A 238 -34.08 19.27 46.29
N ARG A 239 -33.86 18.20 45.51
CA ARG A 239 -32.60 17.43 45.54
C ARG A 239 -31.42 18.28 45.10
N THR A 240 -31.56 19.04 44.01
CA THR A 240 -30.51 19.91 43.48
C THR A 240 -30.14 20.98 44.49
N ASP A 241 -31.12 21.63 45.12
CA ASP A 241 -30.88 22.67 46.13
C ASP A 241 -30.21 22.08 47.37
N ALA A 242 -30.70 20.95 47.89
CA ALA A 242 -30.09 20.27 49.04
C ALA A 242 -28.64 19.86 48.76
N LEU A 243 -28.36 19.27 47.60
CA LEU A 243 -27.01 18.91 47.18
C LEU A 243 -26.11 20.14 47.00
N ARG A 244 -26.63 21.26 46.47
CA ARG A 244 -25.89 22.52 46.40
C ARG A 244 -25.58 23.09 47.78
N PHE A 245 -26.50 22.99 48.75
CA PHE A 245 -26.23 23.41 50.13
C PHE A 245 -25.17 22.53 50.80
N LEU A 246 -25.21 21.21 50.60
CA LEU A 246 -24.15 20.29 51.06
C LEU A 246 -22.80 20.63 50.41
N CYS A 247 -22.75 20.87 49.10
CA CYS A 247 -21.51 21.27 48.42
C CYS A 247 -21.01 22.66 48.84
N ARG A 248 -21.89 23.58 49.25
CA ARG A 248 -21.46 24.86 49.85
C ARG A 248 -20.88 24.65 51.24
N MET A 249 -21.42 23.72 52.02
CA MET A 249 -20.89 23.33 53.33
C MET A 249 -19.54 22.61 53.20
N ASN A 250 -19.31 21.82 52.14
CA ASN A 250 -18.00 21.23 51.85
C ASN A 250 -17.55 21.48 50.39
N PRO A 251 -16.96 22.67 50.11
CA PRO A 251 -16.54 23.04 48.75
C PRO A 251 -15.50 22.08 48.17
N SER A 252 -14.65 21.48 49.01
CA SER A 252 -13.60 20.55 48.56
C SER A 252 -14.15 19.29 47.87
N GLN A 253 -15.38 18.89 48.22
CA GLN A 253 -16.03 17.71 47.65
C GLN A 253 -16.96 18.07 46.48
N ALA A 254 -17.17 19.35 46.15
CA ALA A 254 -18.10 19.76 45.09
C ALA A 254 -17.76 19.12 43.73
N LEU A 255 -16.48 19.06 43.36
CA LEU A 255 -16.02 18.40 42.13
C LEU A 255 -16.18 16.87 42.19
N LYS A 256 -16.10 16.26 43.38
CA LYS A 256 -16.37 14.83 43.57
C LYS A 256 -17.86 14.53 43.44
N VAL A 257 -18.73 15.38 44.00
CA VAL A 257 -20.19 15.30 43.81
C VAL A 257 -20.54 15.48 42.34
N ARG A 258 -19.91 16.43 41.63
CA ARG A 258 -20.01 16.54 40.17
C ARG A 258 -19.61 15.24 39.47
N GLY A 259 -18.54 14.58 39.91
CA GLY A 259 -18.16 13.25 39.43
C GLY A 259 -19.26 12.20 39.64
N MET A 260 -19.84 12.14 40.84
CA MET A 260 -20.94 11.22 41.18
C MET A 260 -22.19 11.45 40.32
N VAL A 261 -22.52 12.71 40.00
CA VAL A 261 -23.63 13.07 39.08
C VAL A 261 -23.40 12.46 37.69
N VAL A 262 -22.16 12.53 37.19
CA VAL A 262 -21.79 12.00 35.86
C VAL A 262 -21.75 10.47 35.86
N GLU A 263 -21.23 9.85 36.92
CA GLU A 263 -21.20 8.39 37.08
C GLU A 263 -22.61 7.79 37.09
N GLU A 264 -23.52 8.36 37.89
CA GLU A 264 -24.89 7.86 38.02
C GLU A 264 -25.79 8.29 36.85
N CYS A 265 -25.43 9.35 36.10
CA CYS A 265 -26.24 9.96 35.03
C CYS A 265 -27.64 10.42 35.50
N HIS A 266 -27.69 11.09 36.65
CA HIS A 266 -28.90 11.72 37.21
C HIS A 266 -28.63 13.19 37.50
N LEU A 267 -29.67 14.03 37.54
CA LEU A 267 -29.57 15.47 37.85
C LEU A 267 -28.51 16.22 37.02
N PRO A 268 -28.61 16.26 35.68
CA PRO A 268 -27.64 16.94 34.82
C PRO A 268 -27.46 18.43 35.18
N GLY A 269 -28.56 19.08 35.59
CA GLY A 269 -28.56 20.45 36.08
C GLY A 269 -27.65 20.70 37.27
N LEU A 270 -27.58 19.74 38.21
CA LEU A 270 -26.69 19.85 39.35
C LEU A 270 -25.22 19.85 38.91
N GLY A 271 -24.84 18.98 37.96
CA GLY A 271 -23.46 18.95 37.46
C GLY A 271 -23.03 20.30 36.86
N VAL A 272 -23.91 20.91 36.06
CA VAL A 272 -23.66 22.24 35.48
C VAL A 272 -23.66 23.33 36.56
N ALA A 273 -24.62 23.30 37.49
CA ALA A 273 -24.71 24.28 38.57
C ALA A 273 -23.50 24.26 39.51
N LEU A 274 -23.00 23.07 39.88
CA LEU A 274 -21.79 22.91 40.69
C LEU A 274 -20.55 23.46 39.97
N THR A 275 -20.48 23.28 38.65
CA THR A 275 -19.39 23.79 37.83
C THR A 275 -19.46 25.32 37.71
N LEU A 276 -20.66 25.88 37.53
CA LEU A 276 -20.88 27.33 37.51
C LEU A 276 -20.58 27.98 38.88
N ASP A 277 -20.93 27.31 39.98
CA ASP A 277 -20.63 27.78 41.34
C ASP A 277 -19.12 27.76 41.61
N HIS A 278 -18.40 26.72 41.13
CA HIS A 278 -16.95 26.64 41.22
C HIS A 278 -16.25 27.71 40.36
N THR A 279 -16.73 27.94 39.12
CA THR A 279 -16.17 28.94 38.20
C THR A 279 -16.26 30.37 38.77
N LYS A 280 -17.28 30.66 39.59
CA LYS A 280 -17.38 31.96 40.28
C LYS A 280 -16.39 32.12 41.43
N THR A 281 -15.88 31.02 41.96
CA THR A 281 -14.98 30.99 43.11
C THR A 281 -13.51 31.03 42.67
N GLU A 282 -13.18 30.46 41.52
CA GLU A 282 -11.85 30.50 40.92
C GLU A 282 -11.78 31.52 39.78
N ALA A 283 -11.37 32.75 40.07
CA ALA A 283 -10.93 33.70 39.06
C ALA A 283 -9.53 33.30 38.54
N CYS A 284 -9.45 32.24 37.73
CA CYS A 284 -8.19 31.85 37.09
C CYS A 284 -8.07 32.59 35.74
N GLU A 285 -7.26 33.66 35.70
CA GLU A 285 -7.19 34.59 34.57
C GLU A 285 -6.52 34.02 33.29
N ASP A 286 -5.74 32.93 33.38
CA ASP A 286 -4.89 32.46 32.27
C ASP A 286 -5.31 31.13 31.61
N GLY A 287 -6.35 30.46 32.12
CA GLY A 287 -6.73 29.09 31.72
C GLY A 287 -8.00 28.96 30.86
N VAL A 288 -8.17 27.80 30.22
CA VAL A 288 -9.47 27.38 29.68
C VAL A 288 -10.39 27.12 30.87
N SER A 289 -11.56 27.78 30.92
CA SER A 289 -12.49 27.64 32.04
C SER A 289 -12.87 26.18 32.32
N ASP A 290 -13.00 25.82 33.61
CA ASP A 290 -13.44 24.47 34.03
C ASP A 290 -14.80 24.12 33.41
N LEU A 291 -15.67 25.10 33.17
CA LEU A 291 -16.91 24.90 32.43
C LEU A 291 -16.67 24.36 31.01
N VAL A 292 -15.74 24.96 30.25
CA VAL A 292 -15.43 24.52 28.88
C VAL A 292 -14.81 23.12 28.92
N CYS A 293 -13.90 22.85 29.85
CA CYS A 293 -13.27 21.55 30.03
C CYS A 293 -14.30 20.47 30.41
N PHE A 294 -15.17 20.75 31.38
CA PHE A 294 -16.18 19.83 31.88
C PHE A 294 -17.20 19.46 30.79
N VAL A 295 -17.82 20.47 30.15
CA VAL A 295 -18.85 20.21 29.12
C VAL A 295 -18.22 19.55 27.88
N SER A 296 -17.00 19.95 27.50
CA SER A 296 -16.25 19.25 26.43
C SER A 296 -15.96 17.81 26.81
N GLY A 297 -15.59 17.52 28.06
CA GLY A 297 -15.35 16.16 28.56
C GLY A 297 -16.61 15.28 28.52
N LEU A 298 -17.78 15.85 28.83
CA LEU A 298 -19.06 15.12 28.75
C LEU A 298 -19.47 14.80 27.31
N LEU A 299 -19.26 15.73 26.38
CA LEU A 299 -19.72 15.59 24.99
C LEU A 299 -18.71 14.87 24.08
N LEU A 300 -17.41 15.10 24.28
CA LEU A 300 -16.32 14.51 23.51
C LEU A 300 -15.73 13.27 24.19
N GLY A 301 -16.21 12.92 25.37
CA GLY A 301 -15.83 11.70 26.08
C GLY A 301 -16.20 10.42 25.32
N THR A 302 -15.54 9.33 25.67
CA THR A 302 -15.76 8.00 25.08
C THR A 302 -17.07 7.35 25.53
N ASN A 303 -17.65 7.78 26.66
CA ASN A 303 -18.86 7.20 27.23
C ASN A 303 -20.14 7.68 26.52
N ALA A 304 -20.69 6.85 25.65
CA ALA A 304 -21.91 7.14 24.91
C ALA A 304 -23.15 7.37 25.79
N LYS A 305 -23.24 6.73 26.97
CA LYS A 305 -24.35 6.90 27.92
C LYS A 305 -24.36 8.33 28.46
N VAL A 306 -23.22 8.80 28.95
CA VAL A 306 -23.04 10.17 29.49
C VAL A 306 -23.32 11.22 28.42
N ARG A 307 -22.76 11.04 27.22
CA ARG A 307 -22.98 11.95 26.09
C ARG A 307 -24.46 12.05 25.69
N THR A 308 -25.17 10.91 25.66
CA THR A 308 -26.60 10.88 25.31
C THR A 308 -27.46 11.48 26.42
N TRP A 309 -27.14 11.18 27.68
CA TRP A 309 -27.79 11.75 28.87
C TRP A 309 -27.68 13.27 28.88
N PHE A 310 -26.48 13.81 28.72
CA PHE A 310 -26.24 15.25 28.71
C PHE A 310 -26.80 15.91 27.45
N GLY A 311 -26.68 15.28 26.28
CA GLY A 311 -27.29 15.78 25.05
C GLY A 311 -28.82 15.86 25.11
N THR A 312 -29.47 14.92 25.80
CA THR A 312 -30.94 14.95 26.01
C THR A 312 -31.34 16.07 26.95
N PHE A 313 -30.53 16.34 27.99
CA PHE A 313 -30.71 17.47 28.88
C PHE A 313 -30.71 18.81 28.12
N ILE A 314 -29.72 19.04 27.24
CA ILE A 314 -29.64 20.24 26.41
C ILE A 314 -30.85 20.36 25.47
N ARG A 315 -31.25 19.26 24.80
CA ARG A 315 -32.42 19.25 23.89
C ARG A 315 -33.73 19.55 24.60
N ASN A 316 -33.93 18.99 25.79
CA ASN A 316 -35.13 19.20 26.56
C ASN A 316 -35.19 20.63 27.11
N GLY A 317 -34.05 21.17 27.56
CA GLY A 317 -33.96 22.54 28.07
C GLY A 317 -34.27 23.60 27.03
N GLN A 318 -33.82 23.43 25.77
CA GLN A 318 -34.07 24.42 24.70
C GLN A 318 -35.50 24.40 24.13
N GLN A 319 -36.25 23.30 24.26
CA GLN A 319 -37.64 23.25 23.79
C GLN A 319 -38.59 24.06 24.68
N ARG A 320 -38.18 24.32 25.92
CA ARG A 320 -38.98 25.02 26.93
C ARG A 320 -38.87 26.53 26.69
N LYS A 321 -39.83 27.08 25.92
CA LYS A 321 -39.91 28.49 25.48
C LYS A 321 -40.09 29.56 26.58
N ARG A 322 -40.00 29.23 27.88
CA ARG A 322 -40.17 30.23 28.95
C ARG A 322 -38.81 30.71 29.45
N GLU A 323 -38.43 31.91 29.02
CA GLU A 323 -37.37 32.74 29.60
C GLU A 323 -37.61 32.91 31.10
N THR A 324 -37.05 31.99 31.88
CA THR A 324 -36.87 32.18 33.31
C THR A 324 -35.37 32.23 33.48
N SER A 325 -34.83 33.44 33.66
CA SER A 325 -33.41 33.74 33.91
C SER A 325 -32.74 32.87 35.00
N GLY A 326 -33.52 32.07 35.72
CA GLY A 326 -33.09 31.05 36.68
C GLY A 326 -32.69 29.68 36.11
N SER A 327 -32.99 29.32 34.85
CA SER A 327 -32.63 27.99 34.32
C SER A 327 -31.11 27.78 34.26
N VAL A 328 -30.63 26.62 34.70
CA VAL A 328 -29.20 26.30 34.73
C VAL A 328 -28.60 26.26 33.33
N LEU A 329 -29.36 25.77 32.34
CA LEU A 329 -28.96 25.79 30.94
C LEU A 329 -28.73 27.22 30.44
N TRP A 330 -29.62 28.16 30.79
CA TRP A 330 -29.47 29.56 30.40
C TRP A 330 -28.28 30.23 31.10
N GLN A 331 -28.05 29.91 32.38
CA GLN A 331 -26.85 30.37 33.09
C GLN A 331 -25.56 29.84 32.45
N MET A 332 -25.54 28.59 32.00
CA MET A 332 -24.43 28.01 31.26
C MET A 332 -24.19 28.74 29.94
N ARG A 333 -25.25 28.97 29.15
CA ARG A 333 -25.17 29.72 27.88
C ARG A 333 -24.64 31.13 28.09
N ARG A 334 -25.18 31.84 29.08
CA ARG A 334 -24.71 33.19 29.44
C ARG A 334 -23.24 33.19 29.86
N GLN A 335 -22.79 32.22 30.65
CA GLN A 335 -21.37 32.14 31.02
C GLN A 335 -20.49 31.85 29.79
N LEU A 336 -20.88 30.91 28.93
CA LEU A 336 -20.14 30.62 27.69
C LEU A 336 -20.11 31.82 26.74
N LEU A 337 -21.18 32.60 26.66
CA LEU A 337 -21.23 33.85 25.90
C LEU A 337 -20.31 34.91 26.50
N LEU A 338 -20.27 35.07 27.83
CA LEU A 338 -19.33 35.98 28.50
C LEU A 338 -17.86 35.58 28.25
N GLU A 339 -17.55 34.27 28.29
CA GLU A 339 -16.21 33.77 27.92
C GLU A 339 -15.88 34.08 26.46
N LEU A 340 -16.85 33.97 25.56
CA LEU A 340 -16.70 34.32 24.14
C LEU A 340 -16.42 35.83 23.98
N MET A 341 -17.22 36.67 24.63
CA MET A 341 -17.06 38.13 24.60
C MET A 341 -15.76 38.59 25.25
N GLY A 342 -15.23 37.86 26.24
CA GLY A 342 -13.94 38.16 26.88
C GLY A 342 -12.73 37.88 25.98
N ILE A 343 -12.87 37.00 24.99
CA ILE A 343 -11.81 36.67 24.03
C ILE A 343 -11.72 37.72 22.92
N LEU A 344 -12.87 38.24 22.49
CA LEU A 344 -12.98 39.24 21.43
C LEU A 344 -12.49 40.61 21.94
N PRO A 345 -11.47 41.22 21.31
CA PRO A 345 -11.23 42.64 21.49
C PRO A 345 -12.47 43.39 20.98
N THR A 346 -12.93 44.44 21.67
CA THR A 346 -13.98 45.39 21.24
C THR A 346 -15.47 44.97 21.34
N VAL A 347 -16.04 45.08 22.56
CA VAL A 347 -17.43 45.59 22.79
C VAL A 347 -17.48 46.59 23.96
N ARG A 348 -16.34 47.10 24.45
CA ARG A 348 -16.29 48.07 25.56
C ARG A 348 -16.74 49.51 25.19
N SER A 349 -17.22 49.75 23.96
CA SER A 349 -17.56 51.11 23.50
C SER A 349 -19.05 51.49 23.55
N THR A 350 -19.94 50.68 24.14
CA THR A 350 -21.38 51.04 24.21
C THR A 350 -21.89 51.44 25.60
N ARG A 351 -21.02 51.61 26.62
CA ARG A 351 -21.45 52.12 27.94
C ARG A 351 -20.56 53.19 28.59
N ILE A 352 -19.51 53.67 27.93
CA ILE A 352 -18.62 54.76 28.43
C ILE A 352 -18.33 55.77 27.30
N VAL A 353 -19.31 56.03 26.42
CA VAL A 353 -19.22 57.06 25.36
C VAL A 353 -20.52 57.86 25.37
N GLU A 354 -20.85 58.42 26.53
CA GLU A 354 -21.89 59.44 26.66
C GLU A 354 -21.36 60.70 27.40
N GLU A 355 -20.06 60.76 27.74
CA GLU A 355 -19.48 61.89 28.49
C GLU A 355 -18.08 62.37 28.06
N ALA A 356 -17.48 61.92 26.95
CA ALA A 356 -16.14 62.41 26.57
C ALA A 356 -15.92 62.51 25.05
N ASP A 357 -15.78 63.77 24.62
CA ASP A 357 -15.15 64.30 23.41
C ASP A 357 -15.66 63.87 22.03
N VAL A 358 -16.57 64.74 21.57
CA VAL A 358 -16.73 65.19 20.18
C VAL A 358 -15.37 65.66 19.65
N GLU A 359 -15.08 65.38 18.38
CA GLU A 359 -13.87 65.75 17.60
C GLU A 359 -12.78 64.66 17.49
N MET A 360 -13.02 63.59 16.71
CA MET A 360 -12.11 63.10 15.65
C MET A 360 -12.79 61.98 14.84
N GLU A 361 -12.76 62.16 13.52
CA GLU A 361 -13.30 61.32 12.43
C GLU A 361 -13.09 59.78 12.58
N PRO A 362 -14.11 58.93 12.42
CA PRO A 362 -13.97 57.48 12.49
C PRO A 362 -13.84 56.85 11.08
N THR A 363 -12.61 56.58 10.64
CA THR A 363 -12.36 55.73 9.46
C THR A 363 -11.31 54.66 9.77
N VAL A 364 -11.68 53.39 9.56
CA VAL A 364 -10.82 52.19 9.38
C VAL A 364 -10.27 51.47 10.64
N SER A 365 -11.09 50.64 11.31
CA SER A 365 -10.57 49.55 12.18
C SER A 365 -11.59 48.42 12.48
N VAL A 366 -12.19 47.80 11.46
CA VAL A 366 -13.28 46.79 11.64
C VAL A 366 -12.78 45.34 11.82
N TYR A 367 -11.47 45.08 11.84
CA TYR A 367 -10.92 43.71 11.97
C TYR A 367 -9.95 43.60 13.15
N SER A 368 -10.42 43.07 14.28
CA SER A 368 -9.58 42.84 15.46
C SER A 368 -8.81 41.52 15.35
N GLY A 369 -7.47 41.56 15.46
CA GLY A 369 -6.66 40.35 15.54
C GLY A 369 -6.79 39.65 16.89
N LEU A 370 -6.83 38.31 16.89
CA LEU A 370 -6.75 37.52 18.12
C LEU A 370 -5.31 37.59 18.67
N LYS A 371 -5.16 37.78 19.98
CA LYS A 371 -3.85 37.62 20.64
C LYS A 371 -3.48 36.14 20.73
N GLU A 372 -2.19 35.83 20.70
CA GLU A 372 -1.68 34.45 20.76
C GLU A 372 -2.21 33.67 21.99
N GLU A 373 -2.24 34.32 23.15
CA GLU A 373 -2.79 33.80 24.41
C GLU A 373 -4.25 33.31 24.28
N HIS A 374 -5.03 33.98 23.43
CA HIS A 374 -6.45 33.73 23.27
C HIS A 374 -6.76 32.66 22.20
N VAL A 375 -5.82 32.33 21.30
CA VAL A 375 -6.08 31.43 20.15
C VAL A 375 -6.46 30.03 20.62
N VAL A 376 -5.80 29.52 21.66
CA VAL A 376 -6.08 28.19 22.21
C VAL A 376 -7.43 28.17 22.91
N LYS A 377 -7.73 29.21 23.70
CA LYS A 377 -9.03 29.37 24.37
C LYS A 377 -10.17 29.49 23.35
N ALA A 378 -9.97 30.27 22.29
CA ALA A 378 -10.90 30.42 21.16
C ALA A 378 -11.14 29.08 20.45
N SER A 379 -10.07 28.32 20.17
CA SER A 379 -10.17 27.00 19.54
C SER A 379 -10.93 25.99 20.41
N ALA A 380 -10.68 25.98 21.72
CA ALA A 380 -11.39 25.12 22.68
C ALA A 380 -12.88 25.47 22.76
N LEU A 381 -13.21 26.76 22.84
CA LEU A 381 -14.58 27.25 22.87
C LEU A 381 -15.33 26.93 21.58
N LEU A 382 -14.69 27.16 20.43
CA LEU A 382 -15.25 26.83 19.13
C LEU A 382 -15.53 25.32 19.00
N ARG A 383 -14.59 24.48 19.44
CA ARG A 383 -14.77 23.02 19.46
C ARG A 383 -15.91 22.59 20.39
N LEU A 384 -16.06 23.24 21.55
CA LEU A 384 -17.18 23.01 22.44
C LEU A 384 -18.51 23.37 21.77
N TYR A 385 -18.60 24.54 21.12
CA TYR A 385 -19.81 24.92 20.38
C TYR A 385 -20.11 23.95 19.22
N CYS A 386 -19.10 23.43 18.53
CA CYS A 386 -19.28 22.37 17.52
C CYS A 386 -19.94 21.13 18.15
N ALA A 387 -19.47 20.71 19.33
CA ALA A 387 -20.03 19.58 20.05
C ALA A 387 -21.46 19.84 20.56
N LEU A 388 -21.71 21.05 21.08
CA LEU A 388 -23.04 21.46 21.55
C LEU A 388 -24.06 21.51 20.41
N MET A 389 -23.71 22.08 19.26
CA MET A 389 -24.61 22.15 18.11
C MET A 389 -24.75 20.80 17.39
N GLY A 390 -23.65 20.05 17.25
CA GLY A 390 -23.63 18.80 16.49
C GLY A 390 -24.14 17.58 17.25
N ILE A 391 -23.65 17.35 18.46
CA ILE A 391 -23.95 16.17 19.27
C ILE A 391 -25.14 16.43 20.21
N ALA A 392 -25.12 17.57 20.90
CA ALA A 392 -26.19 17.91 21.84
C ALA A 392 -27.41 18.53 21.12
N GLY A 393 -27.26 19.04 19.90
CA GLY A 393 -28.35 19.63 19.11
C GLY A 393 -28.82 21.00 19.63
N LEU A 394 -27.92 21.76 20.28
CA LEU A 394 -28.18 23.13 20.73
C LEU A 394 -28.45 24.04 19.52
N LYS A 395 -29.51 24.85 19.58
CA LYS A 395 -29.72 25.96 18.65
C LYS A 395 -29.11 27.25 19.22
N PRO A 396 -28.15 27.89 18.52
CA PRO A 396 -27.54 29.13 18.98
C PRO A 396 -28.60 30.26 18.99
N THR A 397 -28.49 31.18 19.94
CA THR A 397 -29.26 32.44 19.90
C THR A 397 -28.66 33.38 18.85
N GLU A 398 -29.39 34.41 18.41
CA GLU A 398 -28.88 35.40 17.45
C GLU A 398 -27.59 36.07 17.96
N GLU A 399 -27.55 36.47 19.24
CA GLU A 399 -26.36 37.05 19.89
C GLU A 399 -25.17 36.07 19.92
N GLU A 400 -25.38 34.81 20.34
CA GLU A 400 -24.32 33.78 20.26
C GLU A 400 -23.84 33.53 18.82
N ALA A 401 -24.75 33.54 17.83
CA ALA A 401 -24.41 33.28 16.44
C ALA A 401 -23.58 34.41 15.83
N GLU A 402 -23.95 35.67 16.10
CA GLU A 402 -23.19 36.86 15.69
C GLU A 402 -21.78 36.85 16.30
N GLN A 403 -21.68 36.49 17.57
CA GLN A 403 -20.42 36.53 18.32
C GLN A 403 -19.52 35.36 17.89
N LEU A 404 -20.10 34.18 17.65
CA LEU A 404 -19.40 33.05 17.04
C LEU A 404 -18.90 33.38 15.64
N LEU A 405 -19.73 34.03 14.82
CA LEU A 405 -19.32 34.44 13.48
C LEU A 405 -18.15 35.43 13.55
N GLN A 406 -18.25 36.46 14.40
CA GLN A 406 -17.18 37.43 14.60
C GLN A 406 -15.88 36.78 15.10
N LEU A 407 -15.98 35.81 16.01
CA LEU A 407 -14.84 35.02 16.46
C LEU A 407 -14.23 34.21 15.30
N MET A 408 -15.06 33.47 14.56
CA MET A 408 -14.60 32.65 13.43
C MET A 408 -13.94 33.48 12.33
N THR A 409 -14.43 34.70 12.08
CA THR A 409 -13.89 35.63 11.08
C THR A 409 -12.75 36.52 11.61
N SER A 410 -12.29 36.29 12.84
CA SER A 410 -11.13 37.01 13.40
C SER A 410 -9.82 36.57 12.75
N ARG A 411 -8.81 37.45 12.75
CA ARG A 411 -7.48 37.17 12.17
C ARG A 411 -6.52 36.70 13.28
N PRO A 412 -6.10 35.42 13.31
CA PRO A 412 -5.13 34.94 14.29
C PRO A 412 -3.69 35.28 13.88
N PRO A 413 -2.73 35.20 14.82
CA PRO A 413 -1.31 35.24 14.48
C PRO A 413 -0.93 34.01 13.62
N ALA A 414 0.13 34.14 12.83
CA ALA A 414 0.65 33.09 11.95
C ALA A 414 1.41 32.00 12.74
N THR A 415 0.74 31.39 13.72
CA THR A 415 1.23 30.28 14.53
C THR A 415 0.47 28.99 14.18
N PRO A 416 1.01 27.80 14.50
CA PRO A 416 0.30 26.53 14.29
C PRO A 416 -1.07 26.48 14.99
N ALA A 417 -1.18 27.09 16.16
CA ALA A 417 -2.44 27.25 16.87
C ALA A 417 -3.42 28.14 16.09
N GLY A 418 -2.92 29.21 15.45
CA GLY A 418 -3.70 30.08 14.56
C GLY A 418 -4.22 29.33 13.33
N VAL A 419 -3.36 28.57 12.65
CA VAL A 419 -3.75 27.71 11.50
C VAL A 419 -4.81 26.69 11.91
N ARG A 420 -4.66 26.09 13.09
CA ARG A 420 -5.65 25.15 13.64
C ARG A 420 -6.98 25.84 13.95
N PHE A 421 -6.95 27.03 14.54
CA PHE A 421 -8.13 27.84 14.80
C PHE A 421 -8.89 28.15 13.50
N VAL A 422 -8.19 28.64 12.46
CA VAL A 422 -8.79 28.91 11.15
C VAL A 422 -9.42 27.65 10.54
N SER A 423 -8.72 26.52 10.62
CA SER A 423 -9.24 25.24 10.11
C SER A 423 -10.50 24.79 10.85
N LEU A 424 -10.55 24.95 12.17
CA LEU A 424 -11.74 24.65 12.98
C LEU A 424 -12.89 25.62 12.68
N SER A 425 -12.61 26.92 12.52
CA SER A 425 -13.59 27.96 12.15
C SER A 425 -14.21 27.65 10.79
N PHE A 426 -13.37 27.28 9.82
CA PHE A 426 -13.83 26.85 8.51
C PHE A 426 -14.70 25.59 8.58
N CYS A 427 -14.30 24.57 9.33
CA CYS A 427 -15.10 23.35 9.53
C CYS A 427 -16.44 23.63 10.21
N MET A 428 -16.45 24.54 11.19
CA MET A 428 -17.65 24.94 11.92
C MET A 428 -18.65 25.63 10.98
N LEU A 429 -18.18 26.60 10.19
CA LEU A 429 -18.99 27.26 9.17
C LEU A 429 -19.55 26.27 8.14
N LEU A 430 -18.73 25.29 7.73
CA LEU A 430 -19.11 24.25 6.78
C LEU A 430 -20.14 23.27 7.37
N ALA A 431 -20.02 22.91 8.65
CA ALA A 431 -20.95 22.02 9.33
C ALA A 431 -22.29 22.68 9.67
N PHE A 432 -22.27 23.96 10.07
CA PHE A 432 -23.43 24.70 10.57
C PHE A 432 -23.65 25.98 9.77
N SER A 433 -24.09 25.81 8.52
CA SER A 433 -24.49 26.92 7.64
C SER A 433 -25.60 27.82 8.22
N THR A 434 -26.30 27.37 9.25
CA THR A 434 -27.32 28.15 9.97
C THR A 434 -26.76 29.36 10.72
N LEU A 435 -25.45 29.42 10.97
CA LEU A 435 -24.80 30.60 11.56
C LEU A 435 -24.78 31.80 10.60
N VAL A 436 -24.97 31.54 9.31
CA VAL A 436 -25.00 32.56 8.25
C VAL A 436 -26.44 32.65 7.74
N SER A 437 -27.25 33.46 8.42
CA SER A 437 -28.68 33.61 8.11
C SER A 437 -28.97 34.89 7.32
N THR A 438 -28.18 35.94 7.53
CA THR A 438 -28.37 37.25 6.88
C THR A 438 -27.38 37.47 5.74
N PRO A 439 -27.73 38.27 4.72
CA PRO A 439 -26.82 38.58 3.62
C PRO A 439 -25.56 39.33 4.07
N GLU A 440 -25.63 40.12 5.14
CA GLU A 440 -24.47 40.80 5.74
C GLU A 440 -23.47 39.81 6.34
N GLN A 441 -23.97 38.79 7.06
CA GLN A 441 -23.16 37.69 7.60
C GLN A 441 -22.53 36.86 6.47
N GLU A 442 -23.26 36.63 5.39
CA GLU A 442 -22.75 35.93 4.20
C GLU A 442 -21.63 36.72 3.54
N GLN A 443 -21.79 38.04 3.36
CA GLN A 443 -20.76 38.90 2.82
C GLN A 443 -19.51 38.95 3.71
N LEU A 444 -19.67 38.99 5.04
CA LEU A 444 -18.56 38.92 5.99
C LEU A 444 -17.79 37.59 5.84
N MET A 445 -18.51 36.47 5.75
CA MET A 445 -17.92 35.15 5.53
C MET A 445 -17.16 35.09 4.20
N VAL A 446 -17.74 35.58 3.10
CA VAL A 446 -17.11 35.59 1.78
C VAL A 446 -15.85 36.47 1.77
N LEU A 447 -15.87 37.62 2.43
CA LEU A 447 -14.69 38.48 2.62
C LEU A 447 -13.60 37.76 3.43
N TRP A 448 -13.97 37.04 4.49
CA TRP A 448 -13.02 36.27 5.29
C TRP A 448 -12.44 35.08 4.52
N LEU A 449 -13.25 34.33 3.77
CA LEU A 449 -12.77 33.24 2.90
C LEU A 449 -11.84 33.79 1.80
N SER A 450 -12.16 34.94 1.21
CA SER A 450 -11.30 35.62 0.24
C SER A 450 -9.96 36.05 0.86
N TRP A 451 -9.99 36.50 2.12
CA TRP A 451 -8.77 36.80 2.89
C TRP A 451 -7.93 35.55 3.15
N MET A 452 -8.55 34.43 3.55
CA MET A 452 -7.83 33.17 3.75
C MET A 452 -7.10 32.72 2.48
N ILE A 453 -7.76 32.81 1.32
CA ILE A 453 -7.16 32.43 0.03
C ILE A 453 -6.00 33.35 -0.35
N LYS A 454 -6.09 34.64 -0.02
CA LYS A 454 -5.02 35.60 -0.30
C LYS A 454 -3.80 35.38 0.61
N GLU A 455 -4.02 35.06 1.87
CA GLU A 455 -2.98 34.96 2.89
C GLU A 455 -2.46 33.53 3.12
N GLU A 456 -2.99 32.51 2.42
CA GLU A 456 -2.57 31.11 2.62
C GLU A 456 -1.05 30.92 2.52
N ALA A 457 -0.39 31.58 1.55
CA ALA A 457 1.04 31.45 1.32
C ALA A 457 1.87 32.09 2.44
N TYR A 458 1.34 33.14 3.07
CA TYR A 458 1.97 33.78 4.23
C TYR A 458 1.89 32.88 5.47
N PHE A 459 0.73 32.26 5.71
CA PHE A 459 0.56 31.31 6.81
C PHE A 459 1.40 30.04 6.62
N GLU A 460 1.47 29.52 5.39
CA GLU A 460 2.24 28.32 5.08
C GLU A 460 3.75 28.54 5.30
N SER A 461 4.28 29.65 4.79
CA SER A 461 5.71 29.99 4.93
C SER A 461 6.14 30.29 6.37
N THR A 462 5.25 30.88 7.19
CA THR A 462 5.58 31.31 8.55
C THR A 462 5.29 30.22 9.60
N SER A 463 4.22 29.44 9.42
CA SER A 463 3.78 28.48 10.43
C SER A 463 4.54 27.15 10.39
N GLY A 464 5.19 26.80 9.26
CA GLY A 464 5.91 25.54 9.10
C GLY A 464 5.04 24.27 9.20
N VAL A 465 3.72 24.39 9.07
CA VAL A 465 2.78 23.27 9.15
C VAL A 465 2.60 22.67 7.75
N SER A 466 2.77 21.36 7.62
CA SER A 466 2.70 20.62 6.35
C SER A 466 1.30 20.49 5.75
N ALA A 467 0.26 20.93 6.47
CA ALA A 467 -1.13 20.94 6.04
C ALA A 467 -1.80 22.24 6.52
N SER A 468 -1.79 23.24 5.66
CA SER A 468 -2.43 24.54 5.81
C SER A 468 -3.96 24.46 5.61
N PHE A 469 -4.69 25.48 6.06
CA PHE A 469 -6.11 25.62 5.74
C PHE A 469 -6.36 25.89 4.24
N GLY A 470 -5.35 26.36 3.50
CA GLY A 470 -5.43 26.61 2.05
C GLY A 470 -5.69 25.31 1.27
N GLU A 471 -4.96 24.25 1.61
CA GLU A 471 -5.20 22.92 1.03
C GLU A 471 -6.58 22.38 1.38
N MET A 472 -7.05 22.64 2.61
CA MET A 472 -8.39 22.25 3.04
C MET A 472 -9.48 23.00 2.24
N LEU A 473 -9.31 24.30 2.01
CA LEU A 473 -10.22 25.10 1.17
C LEU A 473 -10.30 24.55 -0.25
N LEU A 474 -9.15 24.27 -0.87
CA LEU A 474 -9.07 23.72 -2.23
C LEU A 474 -9.72 22.35 -2.33
N LEU A 475 -9.48 21.49 -1.34
CA LEU A 475 -10.05 20.16 -1.28
C LEU A 475 -11.58 20.19 -1.16
N VAL A 476 -12.12 21.06 -0.29
CA VAL A 476 -13.56 21.26 -0.17
C VAL A 476 -14.16 21.85 -1.45
N ALA A 477 -13.50 22.84 -2.07
CA ALA A 477 -13.91 23.38 -3.36
C ALA A 477 -14.00 22.27 -4.43
N MET A 478 -12.99 21.40 -4.48
CA MET A 478 -12.96 20.27 -5.40
C MET A 478 -14.05 19.25 -5.14
N TYR A 479 -14.33 18.90 -3.89
CA TYR A 479 -15.41 17.98 -3.55
C TYR A 479 -16.79 18.54 -3.85
N PHE A 480 -16.96 19.86 -3.73
CA PHE A 480 -18.18 20.52 -4.17
C PHE A 480 -18.35 20.46 -5.69
N HIS A 481 -17.27 20.65 -6.47
CA HIS A 481 -17.30 20.47 -7.93
C HIS A 481 -17.51 19.01 -8.35
N SER A 482 -16.95 18.04 -7.62
CA SER A 482 -17.10 16.61 -7.92
C SER A 482 -18.38 15.97 -7.36
N ASN A 483 -19.22 16.74 -6.66
CA ASN A 483 -20.42 16.27 -5.95
C ASN A 483 -20.13 15.18 -4.89
N GLN A 484 -18.91 15.12 -4.35
CA GLN A 484 -18.50 14.14 -3.33
C GLN A 484 -18.73 14.68 -1.91
N LEU A 485 -19.99 14.88 -1.54
CA LEU A 485 -20.35 15.47 -0.24
C LEU A 485 -19.91 14.62 0.96
N SER A 486 -19.81 13.28 0.80
CA SER A 486 -19.34 12.39 1.88
C SER A 486 -17.89 12.68 2.28
N ALA A 487 -17.01 12.96 1.31
CA ALA A 487 -15.62 13.28 1.58
C ALA A 487 -15.48 14.61 2.35
N ILE A 488 -16.38 15.57 2.09
CA ILE A 488 -16.47 16.80 2.88
C ILE A 488 -16.89 16.50 4.32
N ILE A 489 -17.91 15.64 4.51
CA ILE A 489 -18.38 15.25 5.84
C ILE A 489 -17.25 14.56 6.61
N ASP A 490 -16.52 13.65 5.98
CA ASP A 490 -15.40 12.93 6.60
C ASP A 490 -14.24 13.86 6.94
N LEU A 491 -13.88 14.78 6.03
CA LEU A 491 -12.89 15.82 6.27
C LEU A 491 -13.28 16.69 7.47
N VAL A 492 -14.52 17.18 7.51
CA VAL A 492 -15.01 18.01 8.62
C VAL A 492 -15.00 17.22 9.93
N CYS A 493 -15.46 15.97 9.93
CA CYS A 493 -15.46 15.13 11.12
C CYS A 493 -14.03 14.83 11.62
N SER A 494 -13.10 14.59 10.69
CA SER A 494 -11.68 14.35 10.98
C SER A 494 -11.02 15.60 11.57
N THR A 495 -11.19 16.76 10.92
CA THR A 495 -10.61 18.02 11.38
C THR A 495 -11.19 18.46 12.72
N LEU A 496 -12.49 18.34 12.95
CA LEU A 496 -13.11 18.66 14.24
C LEU A 496 -12.79 17.61 15.34
N GLY A 497 -12.37 16.41 14.95
CA GLY A 497 -12.17 15.28 15.85
C GLY A 497 -13.47 14.80 16.51
N MET A 498 -14.60 14.91 15.80
CA MET A 498 -15.93 14.49 16.26
C MET A 498 -16.78 14.00 15.10
N LYS A 499 -17.55 12.93 15.31
CA LYS A 499 -18.47 12.40 14.31
C LYS A 499 -19.82 13.13 14.44
N ILE A 500 -20.04 14.11 13.58
CA ILE A 500 -21.29 14.89 13.52
C ILE A 500 -22.11 14.49 12.29
N VAL A 501 -23.43 14.43 12.45
CA VAL A 501 -24.35 14.11 11.35
C VAL A 501 -24.69 15.41 10.61
N ILE A 502 -23.95 15.71 9.54
CA ILE A 502 -24.19 16.86 8.68
C ILE A 502 -25.18 16.46 7.59
N LYS A 503 -26.32 17.16 7.51
CA LYS A 503 -27.30 16.92 6.44
C LYS A 503 -26.76 17.46 5.11
N PRO A 504 -26.78 16.70 4.01
CA PRO A 504 -26.37 17.18 2.69
C PRO A 504 -27.11 18.45 2.23
N SER A 505 -28.36 18.62 2.68
CA SER A 505 -29.17 19.81 2.42
C SER A 505 -28.60 21.09 3.01
N SER A 506 -27.89 21.02 4.15
CA SER A 506 -27.27 22.18 4.79
C SER A 506 -26.07 22.69 3.99
N LEU A 507 -25.37 21.77 3.30
CA LEU A 507 -24.21 22.07 2.48
C LEU A 507 -24.56 22.71 1.14
N SER A 508 -25.83 22.73 0.71
CA SER A 508 -26.23 23.25 -0.61
C SER A 508 -25.95 24.74 -0.77
N ARG A 509 -26.19 25.55 0.28
CA ARG A 509 -25.86 26.98 0.28
C ARG A 509 -24.36 27.18 0.19
N MET A 510 -23.59 26.49 1.05
CA MET A 510 -22.13 26.57 1.04
C MET A 510 -21.53 26.12 -0.30
N LYS A 511 -22.09 25.06 -0.90
CA LYS A 511 -21.70 24.59 -2.23
C LYS A 511 -21.89 25.69 -3.27
N THR A 512 -23.00 26.42 -3.23
CA THR A 512 -23.27 27.51 -4.18
C THR A 512 -22.23 28.61 -4.03
N ILE A 513 -21.97 29.07 -2.80
CA ILE A 513 -20.97 30.10 -2.49
C ILE A 513 -19.58 29.66 -2.95
N PHE A 514 -19.16 28.45 -2.59
CA PHE A 514 -17.84 27.92 -2.98
C PHE A 514 -17.70 27.76 -4.49
N THR A 515 -18.68 27.19 -5.17
CA THR A 515 -18.56 26.86 -6.60
C THR A 515 -18.80 28.04 -7.53
N GLN A 516 -19.61 29.03 -7.12
CA GLN A 516 -19.99 30.17 -7.97
C GLN A 516 -19.26 31.46 -7.61
N GLU A 517 -19.00 31.72 -6.33
CA GLU A 517 -18.48 33.02 -5.88
C GLU A 517 -16.99 32.98 -5.56
N ILE A 518 -16.53 31.96 -4.85
CA ILE A 518 -15.15 31.91 -4.30
C ILE A 518 -14.20 31.16 -5.24
N PHE A 519 -14.57 29.92 -5.58
CA PHE A 519 -13.73 28.96 -6.27
C PHE A 519 -14.46 28.40 -7.48
N THR A 520 -14.58 29.21 -8.54
CA THR A 520 -15.05 28.71 -9.84
C THR A 520 -14.13 27.59 -10.34
N GLU A 521 -14.63 26.68 -11.20
CA GLU A 521 -13.84 25.56 -11.75
C GLU A 521 -12.52 26.07 -12.39
N GLN A 522 -12.54 27.26 -12.99
CA GLN A 522 -11.37 27.94 -13.54
C GLN A 522 -10.35 28.38 -12.47
N VAL A 523 -10.82 28.97 -11.36
CA VAL A 523 -9.93 29.40 -10.28
C VAL A 523 -9.31 28.18 -9.61
N VAL A 524 -10.09 27.12 -9.35
CA VAL A 524 -9.58 25.90 -8.72
C VAL A 524 -8.53 25.20 -9.58
N THR A 525 -8.78 25.09 -10.89
CA THR A 525 -7.79 24.51 -11.82
C THR A 525 -6.51 25.32 -11.91
N ALA A 526 -6.59 26.65 -11.96
CA ALA A 526 -5.41 27.52 -11.96
C ALA A 526 -4.67 27.50 -10.61
N HIS A 527 -5.39 27.33 -9.51
CA HIS A 527 -4.83 27.24 -8.18
C HIS A 527 -4.12 25.91 -7.93
N ALA A 528 -4.69 24.80 -8.41
CA ALA A 528 -4.15 23.47 -8.21
C ALA A 528 -2.71 23.30 -8.74
N VAL A 529 -2.32 24.02 -9.80
CA VAL A 529 -0.94 24.00 -10.33
C VAL A 529 0.06 24.69 -9.39
N ARG A 530 -0.41 25.69 -8.64
CA ARG A 530 0.41 26.50 -7.73
C ARG A 530 0.62 25.84 -6.36
N VAL A 531 -0.19 24.84 -6.02
CA VAL A 531 -0.05 24.08 -4.77
C VAL A 531 1.33 23.43 -4.74
N PRO A 532 2.10 23.58 -3.65
CA PRO A 532 3.39 22.92 -3.53
C PRO A 532 3.23 21.40 -3.59
N VAL A 533 4.27 20.72 -4.07
CA VAL A 533 4.31 19.25 -4.04
C VAL A 533 4.55 18.81 -2.60
N THR A 534 3.95 17.68 -2.20
CA THR A 534 4.22 17.10 -0.89
C THR A 534 5.64 16.54 -0.89
N SER A 535 6.52 17.11 -0.06
CA SER A 535 7.89 16.62 0.12
C SER A 535 7.91 15.25 0.79
N ASN A 536 8.80 14.36 0.34
CA ASN A 536 8.93 12.98 0.82
C ASN A 536 7.59 12.23 0.96
N LEU A 537 6.72 12.34 -0.04
CA LEU A 537 5.41 11.69 -0.01
C LEU A 537 5.56 10.18 0.26
N SER A 538 4.96 9.72 1.36
CA SER A 538 4.85 8.31 1.72
C SER A 538 3.42 7.95 2.13
N ALA A 539 3.11 6.65 2.18
CA ALA A 539 1.83 6.15 2.67
C ALA A 539 1.57 6.45 4.16
N ASN A 540 2.57 6.90 4.91
CA ASN A 540 2.46 7.24 6.33
C ASN A 540 1.86 8.64 6.57
N ILE A 541 1.79 9.49 5.54
CA ILE A 541 1.25 10.84 5.69
C ILE A 541 -0.27 10.76 5.73
N THR A 542 -0.86 10.91 6.93
CA THR A 542 -2.31 10.92 7.10
C THR A 542 -2.90 12.27 6.73
N GLY A 543 -3.94 12.27 5.89
CA GLY A 543 -4.67 13.46 5.52
C GLY A 543 -5.12 13.38 4.07
N PHE A 544 -5.70 14.46 3.58
CA PHE A 544 -6.03 14.61 2.17
C PHE A 544 -4.96 15.48 1.52
N LEU A 545 -4.05 14.82 0.82
CA LEU A 545 -2.90 15.48 0.20
C LEU A 545 -3.27 16.10 -1.16
N PRO A 546 -2.49 17.08 -1.65
CA PRO A 546 -2.65 17.66 -2.99
C PRO A 546 -2.83 16.64 -4.12
N ILE A 547 -2.21 15.46 -4.00
CA ILE A 547 -2.36 14.34 -4.95
C ILE A 547 -3.81 13.91 -5.17
N HIS A 548 -4.63 13.90 -4.11
CA HIS A 548 -6.05 13.54 -4.23
C HIS A 548 -6.80 14.59 -5.05
N CYS A 549 -6.48 15.88 -4.86
CA CYS A 549 -7.04 16.98 -5.64
C CYS A 549 -6.65 16.87 -7.11
N ILE A 550 -5.36 16.70 -7.40
CA ILE A 550 -4.84 16.60 -8.78
C ILE A 550 -5.40 15.38 -9.50
N TYR A 551 -5.47 14.23 -8.82
CA TYR A 551 -6.11 13.03 -9.37
C TYR A 551 -7.57 13.29 -9.76
N GLN A 552 -8.36 13.91 -8.87
CA GLN A 552 -9.77 14.17 -9.13
C GLN A 552 -9.99 15.21 -10.25
N LEU A 553 -9.12 16.23 -10.32
CA LEU A 553 -9.11 17.23 -11.40
C LEU A 553 -8.73 16.63 -12.77
N LEU A 554 -7.74 15.73 -12.80
CA LEU A 554 -7.38 14.99 -14.02
C LEU A 554 -8.50 14.05 -14.45
N ARG A 555 -9.12 13.33 -13.50
CA ARG A 555 -10.24 12.43 -13.76
C ARG A 555 -11.46 13.16 -14.33
N SER A 556 -11.76 14.36 -13.83
CA SER A 556 -12.87 15.21 -14.32
C SER A 556 -12.56 16.00 -15.60
N ARG A 557 -11.32 15.90 -16.11
CA ARG A 557 -10.81 16.61 -17.30
C ARG A 557 -10.87 18.15 -17.19
N SER A 558 -10.94 18.69 -15.97
CA SER A 558 -11.04 20.14 -15.75
C SER A 558 -9.79 20.90 -16.21
N PHE A 559 -8.59 20.32 -16.08
CA PHE A 559 -7.36 20.90 -16.63
C PHE A 559 -7.43 21.08 -18.17
N THR A 560 -8.03 20.12 -18.87
CA THR A 560 -8.21 20.18 -20.33
C THR A 560 -9.25 21.21 -20.72
N LYS A 561 -10.36 21.30 -19.98
CA LYS A 561 -11.42 22.30 -20.22
C LYS A 561 -10.89 23.73 -20.11
N HIS A 562 -10.03 24.00 -19.12
CA HIS A 562 -9.51 25.35 -18.83
C HIS A 562 -8.12 25.64 -19.42
N LYS A 563 -7.57 24.74 -20.25
CA LYS A 563 -6.27 24.89 -20.91
C LYS A 563 -5.09 25.12 -19.96
N VAL A 564 -5.04 24.37 -18.87
CA VAL A 564 -3.97 24.44 -17.88
C VAL A 564 -3.09 23.18 -17.96
N SER A 565 -1.77 23.34 -18.03
CA SER A 565 -0.80 22.24 -18.07
C SER A 565 -0.31 21.87 -16.67
N ILE A 566 -0.44 20.60 -16.27
CA ILE A 566 -0.02 20.11 -14.93
C ILE A 566 1.32 19.35 -14.94
N LYS A 567 1.98 19.24 -16.10
CA LYS A 567 3.20 18.45 -16.32
C LYS A 567 4.28 18.70 -15.24
N ASP A 568 4.63 19.96 -15.00
CA ASP A 568 5.72 20.33 -14.09
C ASP A 568 5.41 20.00 -12.62
N TRP A 569 4.13 19.99 -12.24
CA TRP A 569 3.71 19.59 -10.91
C TRP A 569 3.83 18.08 -10.74
N ILE A 570 3.35 17.30 -11.72
CA ILE A 570 3.45 15.83 -11.71
C ILE A 570 4.92 15.41 -11.64
N TYR A 571 5.77 15.97 -12.50
CA TYR A 571 7.20 15.64 -12.51
C TYR A 571 7.87 15.95 -11.16
N ARG A 572 7.65 17.15 -10.60
CA ARG A 572 8.19 17.51 -9.27
C ARG A 572 7.66 16.59 -8.16
N GLN A 573 6.39 16.21 -8.20
CA GLN A 573 5.81 15.35 -7.18
C GLN A 573 6.39 13.93 -7.24
N LEU A 574 6.63 13.38 -8.44
CA LEU A 574 7.26 12.08 -8.61
C LEU A 574 8.70 12.06 -8.06
N CYS A 575 9.46 13.14 -8.28
CA CYS A 575 10.82 13.31 -7.75
C CYS A 575 10.88 13.35 -6.22
N GLU A 576 9.85 13.90 -5.56
CA GLU A 576 9.73 14.06 -4.11
C GLU A 576 8.99 12.88 -3.42
N THR A 577 8.86 11.72 -4.09
CA THR A 577 8.24 10.53 -3.47
C THR A 577 9.27 9.69 -2.71
N SER A 578 8.86 9.18 -1.54
CA SER A 578 9.66 8.29 -0.69
C SER A 578 8.93 6.95 -0.46
N THR A 579 9.59 6.00 0.20
CA THR A 579 8.95 4.74 0.61
C THR A 579 8.36 4.86 2.01
N PRO A 580 7.26 4.15 2.35
CA PRO A 580 6.41 3.29 1.50
C PRO A 580 5.57 4.08 0.48
N LEU A 581 5.29 3.45 -0.68
CA LEU A 581 4.64 4.12 -1.81
C LEU A 581 3.17 4.49 -1.52
N HIS A 582 2.79 5.74 -1.79
CA HIS A 582 1.41 6.18 -1.63
C HIS A 582 0.46 5.53 -2.67
N PRO A 583 -0.69 4.95 -2.26
CA PRO A 583 -1.55 4.14 -3.14
C PRO A 583 -2.17 4.91 -4.32
N GLN A 584 -2.32 6.23 -4.18
CA GLN A 584 -2.90 7.08 -5.23
C GLN A 584 -1.93 7.43 -6.38
N LEU A 585 -0.63 7.10 -6.26
CA LEU A 585 0.37 7.48 -7.28
C LEU A 585 0.18 6.75 -8.61
N LEU A 586 -0.05 5.43 -8.61
CA LEU A 586 -0.27 4.69 -9.86
C LEU A 586 -1.54 5.15 -10.59
N PRO A 587 -2.71 5.25 -9.91
CA PRO A 587 -3.90 5.81 -10.54
C PRO A 587 -3.71 7.24 -11.04
N LEU A 588 -2.91 8.06 -10.36
CA LEU A 588 -2.57 9.42 -10.80
C LEU A 588 -1.81 9.40 -12.13
N ILE A 589 -0.79 8.55 -12.25
CA ILE A 589 0.00 8.40 -13.49
C ILE A 589 -0.91 7.90 -14.63
N ASP A 590 -1.78 6.93 -14.38
CA ASP A 590 -2.68 6.38 -15.40
C ASP A 590 -3.68 7.43 -15.91
N VAL A 591 -4.29 8.22 -15.02
CA VAL A 591 -5.21 9.29 -15.46
C VAL A 591 -4.46 10.43 -16.16
N TYR A 592 -3.20 10.67 -15.80
CA TYR A 592 -2.34 11.64 -16.47
C TYR A 592 -2.02 11.20 -17.91
N ILE A 593 -1.62 9.94 -18.12
CA ILE A 593 -1.37 9.36 -19.45
C ILE A 593 -2.63 9.40 -20.30
N ASN A 594 -3.77 8.97 -19.75
CA ASN A 594 -5.06 9.08 -20.43
C ASN A 594 -5.44 10.54 -20.71
N SER A 595 -5.00 11.50 -19.89
CA SER A 595 -5.20 12.92 -20.13
C SER A 595 -4.43 13.45 -21.34
N ILE A 596 -3.31 12.81 -21.70
CA ILE A 596 -2.50 13.18 -22.85
C ILE A 596 -3.06 12.54 -24.13
N LEU A 597 -3.42 11.25 -24.07
CA LEU A 597 -3.78 10.45 -25.25
C LEU A 597 -5.26 10.54 -25.63
N THR A 598 -6.18 10.63 -24.65
CA THR A 598 -7.63 10.65 -24.93
C THR A 598 -8.17 12.08 -24.96
N PRO A 599 -8.83 12.54 -26.06
CA PRO A 599 -9.38 13.89 -26.15
C PRO A 599 -10.57 14.08 -25.20
N ALA A 600 -10.69 15.26 -24.59
CA ALA A 600 -11.79 15.58 -23.67
C ALA A 600 -13.15 15.76 -24.39
N SER A 601 -13.15 16.16 -25.67
CA SER A 601 -14.36 16.29 -26.50
C SER A 601 -14.00 16.22 -27.98
N LYS A 602 -14.93 15.77 -28.83
CA LYS A 602 -14.81 15.76 -30.30
C LYS A 602 -14.56 17.16 -30.88
N SER A 603 -14.98 18.22 -30.17
CA SER A 603 -14.91 19.61 -30.62
C SER A 603 -13.59 20.32 -30.33
N ASN A 604 -12.79 19.84 -29.38
CA ASN A 604 -11.47 20.40 -29.05
C ASN A 604 -10.46 19.25 -28.94
N PRO A 605 -9.77 18.91 -30.05
CA PRO A 605 -8.78 17.84 -30.04
C PRO A 605 -7.58 18.15 -29.14
N GLU A 606 -7.29 19.43 -28.84
CA GLU A 606 -6.09 19.85 -28.10
C GLU A 606 -5.97 19.30 -26.67
N ALA A 607 -5.01 18.38 -26.50
CA ALA A 607 -4.53 17.94 -25.21
C ALA A 607 -3.63 19.05 -24.67
N THR A 608 -4.00 19.56 -23.49
CA THR A 608 -3.31 20.67 -22.84
C THR A 608 -2.08 20.19 -22.08
N ASN A 609 -2.08 18.92 -21.67
CA ASN A 609 -0.99 18.25 -21.00
C ASN A 609 0.01 17.70 -22.03
N GLN A 610 1.30 17.88 -21.74
CA GLN A 610 2.40 17.41 -22.58
C GLN A 610 3.10 16.23 -21.91
N PRO A 611 3.62 15.26 -22.68
CA PRO A 611 4.50 14.23 -22.14
C PRO A 611 5.71 14.85 -21.42
N VAL A 612 6.23 14.15 -20.39
CA VAL A 612 7.51 14.49 -19.74
C VAL A 612 8.62 14.48 -20.80
N THR A 613 9.51 15.48 -20.78
CA THR A 613 10.54 15.61 -21.84
C THR A 613 11.65 14.57 -21.68
N GLU A 614 12.30 14.18 -22.76
CA GLU A 614 13.39 13.18 -22.70
C GLU A 614 14.56 13.66 -21.82
N GLN A 615 14.85 14.96 -21.82
CA GLN A 615 15.90 15.55 -20.98
C GLN A 615 15.57 15.47 -19.49
N GLU A 616 14.31 15.71 -19.11
CA GLU A 616 13.82 15.52 -17.73
C GLU A 616 13.99 14.07 -17.30
N ILE A 617 13.59 13.12 -18.16
CA ILE A 617 13.75 11.69 -17.89
C ILE A 617 15.23 11.33 -17.70
N LEU A 618 16.12 11.74 -18.61
CA LEU A 618 17.54 11.43 -18.53
C LEU A 618 18.21 12.00 -17.28
N ASN A 619 17.82 13.20 -16.83
CA ASN A 619 18.38 13.82 -15.63
C ASN A 619 18.15 12.97 -14.37
N LEU A 620 17.10 12.15 -14.32
CA LEU A 620 16.83 11.23 -13.20
C LEU A 620 17.70 9.97 -13.22
N PHE A 621 18.19 9.57 -14.41
CA PHE A 621 18.95 8.33 -14.61
C PHE A 621 20.46 8.55 -14.80
N GLN A 622 20.94 9.80 -14.88
CA GLN A 622 22.36 10.13 -15.09
C GLN A 622 23.31 9.46 -14.09
N GLU A 623 22.90 9.27 -12.83
CA GLU A 623 23.70 8.56 -11.82
C GLU A 623 23.92 7.07 -12.16
N VAL A 624 22.94 6.42 -12.81
CA VAL A 624 22.99 4.99 -13.10
C VAL A 624 23.78 4.69 -14.39
N ILE A 625 23.88 5.67 -15.30
CA ILE A 625 24.46 5.48 -16.64
C ILE A 625 26.00 5.51 -16.62
N GLY A 626 26.62 5.92 -15.51
CA GLY A 626 28.08 5.84 -15.30
C GLY A 626 28.87 6.97 -15.98
N GLY A 627 28.36 8.21 -15.93
CA GLY A 627 29.09 9.39 -16.40
C GLY A 627 30.14 9.86 -15.38
N ASP A 628 31.34 10.19 -15.88
CA ASP A 628 32.59 10.54 -15.19
C ASP A 628 32.57 11.85 -14.35
N SER A 629 31.45 12.23 -13.75
CA SER A 629 31.30 13.46 -12.95
C SER A 629 31.34 13.21 -11.44
N VAL A 630 32.56 13.26 -10.93
CA VAL A 630 33.01 13.67 -9.59
C VAL A 630 31.92 14.36 -8.72
N ARG A 631 31.49 13.68 -7.65
CA ARG A 631 31.07 14.26 -6.34
C ARG A 631 29.91 15.28 -6.29
N LEU A 632 28.77 15.00 -6.91
CA LEU A 632 27.52 15.75 -6.64
C LEU A 632 26.41 14.79 -6.19
N THR A 633 26.29 14.65 -4.86
CA THR A 633 25.08 14.38 -4.07
C THR A 633 23.92 13.62 -4.72
N GLN A 634 23.60 12.41 -4.21
CA GLN A 634 22.35 11.64 -4.42
C GLN A 634 21.15 12.57 -4.61
N ARG A 635 20.71 12.83 -5.86
CA ARG A 635 19.61 13.80 -6.06
C ARG A 635 18.24 13.17 -6.18
N PHE A 636 18.12 11.93 -6.66
CA PHE A 636 16.82 11.32 -6.90
C PHE A 636 16.75 9.89 -6.36
N SER A 637 15.65 9.59 -5.68
CA SER A 637 15.38 8.31 -5.04
C SER A 637 15.09 7.20 -6.07
N ILE A 638 15.28 5.96 -5.64
CA ILE A 638 14.94 4.75 -6.40
C ILE A 638 13.44 4.72 -6.75
N THR A 639 12.60 5.27 -5.87
CA THR A 639 11.14 5.38 -6.05
C THR A 639 10.81 6.29 -7.22
N ALA A 640 11.46 7.45 -7.31
CA ALA A 640 11.27 8.37 -8.43
C ALA A 640 11.66 7.72 -9.77
N GLN A 641 12.80 7.02 -9.80
CA GLN A 641 13.27 6.28 -10.99
C GLN A 641 12.26 5.20 -11.43
N LEU A 642 11.73 4.43 -10.49
CA LEU A 642 10.74 3.39 -10.76
C LEU A 642 9.39 3.95 -11.21
N LEU A 643 8.93 5.06 -10.63
CA LEU A 643 7.68 5.70 -11.04
C LEU A 643 7.78 6.31 -12.43
N VAL A 644 8.92 6.90 -12.78
CA VAL A 644 9.15 7.42 -14.13
C VAL A 644 9.28 6.28 -15.14
N LEU A 645 9.94 5.17 -14.79
CA LEU A 645 9.94 3.97 -15.63
C LEU A 645 8.52 3.42 -15.84
N TYR A 646 7.70 3.35 -14.78
CA TYR A 646 6.30 2.96 -14.88
C TYR A 646 5.50 3.89 -15.81
N TYR A 647 5.70 5.21 -15.68
CA TYR A 647 5.07 6.19 -16.56
C TYR A 647 5.45 5.98 -18.02
N ILE A 648 6.74 5.75 -18.33
CA ILE A 648 7.22 5.53 -19.70
C ILE A 648 6.60 4.26 -20.30
N LEU A 649 6.68 3.13 -19.58
CA LEU A 649 6.15 1.86 -20.05
C LEU A 649 4.62 1.88 -20.20
N SER A 650 3.92 2.53 -19.28
CA SER A 650 2.47 2.70 -19.35
C SER A 650 2.06 3.66 -20.48
N TYR A 651 2.88 4.68 -20.76
CA TYR A 651 2.66 5.60 -21.88
C TYR A 651 2.82 4.87 -23.22
N GLU A 652 3.84 4.02 -23.37
CA GLU A 652 4.01 3.16 -24.55
C GLU A 652 2.82 2.18 -24.74
N GLU A 653 2.40 1.49 -23.67
CA GLU A 653 1.24 0.58 -23.72
C GLU A 653 -0.05 1.35 -24.11
N ALA A 654 -0.29 2.50 -23.50
CA ALA A 654 -1.47 3.31 -23.77
C ALA A 654 -1.45 3.94 -25.18
N LEU A 655 -0.28 4.28 -25.71
CA LEU A 655 -0.12 4.78 -27.09
C LEU A 655 -0.49 3.68 -28.08
N LEU A 656 0.02 2.45 -27.89
CA LEU A 656 -0.29 1.29 -28.71
C LEU A 656 -1.78 0.89 -28.61
N ALA A 657 -2.38 0.97 -27.41
CA ALA A 657 -3.78 0.64 -27.21
C ALA A 657 -4.74 1.66 -27.87
N ASN A 658 -4.41 2.96 -27.82
CA ASN A 658 -5.26 4.03 -28.34
C ASN A 658 -4.92 4.45 -29.77
N THR A 659 -4.08 3.69 -30.49
CA THR A 659 -3.61 4.07 -31.84
C THR A 659 -4.78 4.32 -32.82
N LYS A 660 -5.83 3.48 -32.81
CA LYS A 660 -7.01 3.64 -33.68
C LYS A 660 -7.75 4.97 -33.43
N THR A 661 -7.95 5.32 -32.16
CA THR A 661 -8.56 6.61 -31.76
C THR A 661 -7.68 7.81 -32.12
N LEU A 662 -6.36 7.70 -31.95
CA LEU A 662 -5.41 8.78 -32.25
C LEU A 662 -5.28 9.03 -33.77
N ALA A 663 -5.24 7.96 -34.57
CA ALA A 663 -5.20 8.01 -36.02
C ALA A 663 -6.44 8.70 -36.60
N SER A 664 -7.63 8.38 -36.09
CA SER A 664 -8.89 9.03 -36.50
C SER A 664 -8.89 10.55 -36.26
N MET A 665 -8.04 11.04 -35.36
CA MET A 665 -7.93 12.44 -34.96
C MET A 665 -6.76 13.17 -35.61
N GLN A 666 -6.06 12.54 -36.57
CA GLN A 666 -4.84 13.06 -37.22
C GLN A 666 -3.75 13.51 -36.22
N ARG A 667 -3.67 12.87 -35.05
CA ARG A 667 -2.60 13.12 -34.09
C ARG A 667 -1.55 12.05 -34.19
N LYS A 668 -0.31 12.49 -34.43
CA LYS A 668 0.89 11.67 -34.26
C LYS A 668 1.46 11.96 -32.86
N PRO A 669 1.01 11.26 -31.80
CA PRO A 669 1.70 11.38 -30.51
C PRO A 669 3.18 11.01 -30.72
N LYS A 670 4.08 11.79 -30.12
CA LYS A 670 5.51 11.48 -30.15
C LYS A 670 5.73 10.28 -29.24
N SER A 671 6.08 9.14 -29.83
CA SER A 671 6.70 8.06 -29.09
C SER A 671 8.07 8.51 -28.60
N TYR A 672 8.53 7.97 -27.47
CA TYR A 672 9.86 8.26 -26.96
C TYR A 672 10.92 7.69 -27.91
N SER A 673 12.04 8.38 -28.05
CA SER A 673 13.11 7.93 -28.93
C SER A 673 13.67 6.59 -28.47
N SER A 674 13.97 5.69 -29.40
CA SER A 674 14.63 4.40 -29.07
C SER A 674 15.96 4.60 -28.36
N SER A 675 16.63 5.74 -28.60
CA SER A 675 17.86 6.15 -27.92
C SER A 675 17.66 6.43 -26.43
N LEU A 676 16.51 7.01 -26.04
CA LEU A 676 16.17 7.19 -24.62
C LEU A 676 15.99 5.84 -23.94
N MET A 677 15.20 4.96 -24.54
CA MET A 677 14.91 3.63 -23.98
C MET A 677 16.16 2.76 -23.87
N ASP A 678 17.17 2.99 -24.71
CA ASP A 678 18.46 2.27 -24.67
C ASP A 678 19.36 2.71 -23.50
N GLN A 679 19.23 3.97 -23.05
CA GLN A 679 20.00 4.51 -21.95
C GLN A 679 19.46 4.09 -20.57
N ILE A 680 18.14 3.85 -20.48
CA ILE A 680 17.50 3.51 -19.21
C ILE A 680 17.76 2.03 -18.86
N PRO A 681 18.39 1.72 -17.70
CA PRO A 681 18.68 0.35 -17.30
C PRO A 681 17.44 -0.31 -16.68
N ILE A 682 16.45 -0.62 -17.51
CA ILE A 682 15.14 -1.15 -17.11
C ILE A 682 15.29 -2.38 -16.18
N LYS A 683 16.16 -3.32 -16.55
CA LYS A 683 16.31 -4.57 -15.81
C LYS A 683 16.92 -4.37 -14.41
N PHE A 684 17.91 -3.49 -14.28
CA PHE A 684 18.48 -3.09 -13.00
C PHE A 684 17.42 -2.50 -12.06
N LEU A 685 16.59 -1.59 -12.57
CA LEU A 685 15.51 -0.96 -11.81
C LEU A 685 14.48 -2.00 -11.35
N ILE A 686 14.09 -2.93 -12.23
CA ILE A 686 13.20 -4.06 -11.87
C ILE A 686 13.78 -4.89 -10.73
N ARG A 687 15.07 -5.23 -10.78
CA ARG A 687 15.74 -5.99 -9.70
C ARG A 687 15.75 -5.22 -8.38
N GLN A 688 15.98 -3.90 -8.43
CA GLN A 688 15.90 -3.05 -7.23
C GLN A 688 14.47 -2.98 -6.66
N ALA A 689 13.44 -2.89 -7.52
CA ALA A 689 12.05 -2.98 -7.10
C ALA A 689 11.73 -4.37 -6.51
N GLN A 690 12.31 -5.43 -7.08
CA GLN A 690 12.15 -6.80 -6.59
C GLN A 690 12.71 -6.97 -5.17
N GLY A 691 13.81 -6.29 -4.84
CA GLY A 691 14.37 -6.27 -3.48
C GLY A 691 13.51 -5.54 -2.44
N LEU A 692 12.56 -4.70 -2.86
CA LEU A 692 11.74 -3.85 -1.99
C LEU A 692 10.23 -4.21 -2.02
N GLN A 693 9.89 -5.50 -2.06
CA GLN A 693 8.50 -5.97 -2.18
C GLN A 693 7.55 -5.41 -1.09
N GLN A 694 8.03 -5.24 0.15
CA GLN A 694 7.17 -4.83 1.27
C GLN A 694 6.62 -3.41 1.11
N GLU A 695 7.40 -2.52 0.49
CA GLU A 695 7.09 -1.10 0.38
C GLU A 695 6.58 -0.69 -1.00
N LEU A 696 6.96 -1.45 -2.06
CA LEU A 696 6.65 -1.15 -3.46
C LEU A 696 5.86 -2.27 -4.18
N GLY A 697 5.27 -3.24 -3.48
CA GLY A 697 4.66 -4.43 -4.09
C GLY A 697 3.67 -4.13 -5.24
N GLY A 698 2.83 -3.10 -5.09
CA GLY A 698 1.90 -2.67 -6.14
C GLY A 698 2.60 -2.12 -7.39
N LEU A 699 3.67 -1.35 -7.23
CA LEU A 699 4.45 -0.80 -8.34
C LEU A 699 5.27 -1.90 -9.03
N HIS A 700 5.95 -2.76 -8.28
CA HIS A 700 6.72 -3.87 -8.82
C HIS A 700 5.86 -4.80 -9.70
N SER A 701 4.68 -5.19 -9.21
CA SER A 701 3.76 -6.05 -9.97
C SER A 701 3.33 -5.41 -11.29
N ALA A 702 2.98 -4.12 -11.27
CA ALA A 702 2.59 -3.39 -12.47
C ALA A 702 3.76 -3.26 -13.46
N LEU A 703 4.97 -3.00 -12.96
CA LEU A 703 6.18 -2.87 -13.76
C LEU A 703 6.60 -4.20 -14.42
N LEU A 704 6.50 -5.31 -13.68
CA LEU A 704 6.79 -6.65 -14.20
C LEU A 704 5.80 -7.07 -15.28
N ARG A 705 4.50 -6.75 -15.10
CA ARG A 705 3.47 -6.96 -16.13
C ARG A 705 3.83 -6.22 -17.41
N LEU A 706 4.16 -4.93 -17.31
CA LEU A 706 4.56 -4.10 -18.45
C LEU A 706 5.84 -4.59 -19.13
N LEU A 707 6.81 -5.08 -18.34
CA LEU A 707 8.05 -5.65 -18.86
C LEU A 707 7.78 -6.92 -19.68
N ALA A 708 6.96 -7.84 -19.16
CA ALA A 708 6.64 -9.09 -19.83
C ALA A 708 5.88 -8.88 -21.15
N THR A 709 5.04 -7.83 -21.25
CA THR A 709 4.31 -7.51 -22.48
C THR A 709 5.14 -6.76 -23.51
N ASN A 710 5.90 -5.74 -23.09
CA ASN A 710 6.59 -4.83 -24.01
C ASN A 710 8.02 -5.29 -24.34
N TYR A 711 8.70 -5.94 -23.40
CA TYR A 711 10.11 -6.33 -23.50
C TYR A 711 10.31 -7.82 -23.15
N PRO A 712 9.67 -8.77 -23.87
CA PRO A 712 9.76 -10.20 -23.57
C PRO A 712 11.20 -10.74 -23.62
N HIS A 713 12.07 -10.12 -24.43
CA HIS A 713 13.50 -10.44 -24.50
C HIS A 713 14.29 -10.17 -23.21
N LEU A 714 13.74 -9.41 -22.25
CA LEU A 714 14.36 -9.17 -20.93
C LEU A 714 13.85 -10.14 -19.85
N CYS A 715 12.81 -10.90 -20.19
CA CYS A 715 12.12 -11.88 -19.35
C CYS A 715 12.53 -13.32 -19.68
N ILE A 716 13.70 -13.52 -20.31
CA ILE A 716 14.28 -14.85 -20.53
C ILE A 716 14.57 -15.48 -19.18
N VAL A 717 14.06 -16.69 -18.95
CA VAL A 717 14.13 -17.36 -17.64
C VAL A 717 15.57 -17.65 -17.23
N ASP A 718 16.41 -18.07 -18.18
CA ASP A 718 17.82 -18.41 -17.96
C ASP A 718 18.63 -17.22 -17.43
N ASP A 719 18.24 -15.99 -17.78
CA ASP A 719 18.92 -14.77 -17.32
C ASP A 719 18.63 -14.45 -15.84
N TRP A 720 17.50 -14.91 -15.30
CA TRP A 720 17.08 -14.59 -13.92
C TRP A 720 17.50 -15.70 -12.95
N ILE A 721 17.41 -16.96 -13.40
CA ILE A 721 17.62 -18.13 -12.54
C ILE A 721 19.05 -18.22 -11.98
N CYS A 722 20.03 -17.65 -12.69
CA CYS A 722 21.43 -17.67 -12.29
C CYS A 722 21.72 -16.90 -10.99
N GLU A 723 20.79 -16.05 -10.54
CA GLU A 723 20.92 -15.23 -9.34
C GLU A 723 20.42 -15.91 -8.07
N GLU A 724 19.68 -17.01 -8.22
CA GLU A 724 19.04 -17.70 -7.10
C GLU A 724 20.08 -18.36 -6.19
N GLU A 725 19.85 -18.28 -4.87
CA GLU A 725 20.77 -18.83 -3.89
C GLU A 725 20.75 -20.37 -3.92
N ILE A 726 21.85 -20.99 -4.34
CA ILE A 726 21.96 -22.46 -4.37
C ILE A 726 22.35 -23.01 -2.99
N THR A 727 23.43 -22.47 -2.40
CA THR A 727 24.01 -22.94 -1.13
C THR A 727 24.43 -21.81 -0.18
N GLY A 728 24.23 -20.54 -0.59
CA GLY A 728 24.70 -19.35 0.14
C GLY A 728 26.23 -19.10 0.08
N THR A 729 26.98 -19.89 -0.69
CA THR A 729 28.46 -19.82 -0.75
C THR A 729 28.98 -18.52 -1.35
N ASP A 730 28.30 -17.93 -2.33
CA ASP A 730 28.77 -16.72 -3.02
C ASP A 730 28.86 -15.50 -2.09
N ALA A 731 27.84 -15.31 -1.24
CA ALA A 731 27.83 -14.23 -0.26
C ALA A 731 28.94 -14.41 0.80
N LEU A 732 29.24 -15.66 1.19
CA LEU A 732 30.33 -15.98 2.10
C LEU A 732 31.70 -15.63 1.50
N LEU A 733 31.97 -16.08 0.26
CA LEU A 733 33.23 -15.79 -0.44
C LEU A 733 33.42 -14.28 -0.62
N ARG A 734 32.35 -13.57 -0.99
CA ARG A 734 32.35 -12.11 -1.08
C ARG A 734 32.77 -11.46 0.24
N ARG A 735 32.17 -11.87 1.37
CA ARG A 735 32.50 -11.32 2.70
C ARG A 735 33.92 -11.64 3.15
N MET A 736 34.42 -12.83 2.87
CA MET A 736 35.77 -13.24 3.31
C MET A 736 36.87 -12.61 2.45
N LEU A 737 36.71 -12.62 1.13
CA LEU A 737 37.76 -12.23 0.17
C LEU A 737 37.75 -10.74 -0.18
N LEU A 738 36.63 -10.02 0.06
CA LEU A 738 36.53 -8.56 -0.11
C LEU A 738 36.75 -7.75 1.19
N THR A 739 37.46 -8.28 2.18
CA THR A 739 37.87 -7.51 3.37
C THR A 739 38.90 -6.43 2.99
N SER A 740 39.07 -5.38 3.82
CA SER A 740 39.73 -4.07 3.55
C SER A 740 41.12 -4.04 2.89
N ASN A 741 41.74 -5.19 2.59
CA ASN A 741 42.92 -5.34 1.74
C ASN A 741 42.58 -5.62 0.25
N ALA A 742 41.29 -5.72 -0.11
CA ALA A 742 40.84 -5.89 -1.48
C ALA A 742 41.16 -4.64 -2.31
N LYS A 743 42.15 -4.76 -3.19
CA LYS A 743 42.55 -3.73 -4.16
C LYS A 743 41.31 -3.31 -4.95
N THR A 744 40.82 -2.09 -4.75
CA THR A 744 39.84 -1.47 -5.64
C THR A 744 40.50 -1.27 -7.00
N HIS A 745 40.40 -2.28 -7.86
CA HIS A 745 40.94 -2.22 -9.21
C HIS A 745 40.12 -1.22 -10.01
N SER A 746 40.74 -0.17 -10.53
CA SER A 746 40.03 0.77 -11.40
C SER A 746 39.79 0.14 -12.79
N PRO A 747 38.75 0.54 -13.53
CA PRO A 747 38.57 0.11 -14.92
C PRO A 747 39.80 0.38 -15.80
N LYS A 748 40.53 1.48 -15.53
CA LYS A 748 41.78 1.82 -16.22
C LYS A 748 42.86 0.76 -16.00
N GLN A 749 43.00 0.26 -14.77
CA GLN A 749 43.95 -0.81 -14.45
C GLN A 749 43.60 -2.13 -15.16
N LEU A 750 42.30 -2.43 -15.31
CA LEU A 750 41.86 -3.59 -16.09
C LEU A 750 42.17 -3.40 -17.58
N GLN A 751 41.96 -2.19 -18.13
CA GLN A 751 42.29 -1.89 -19.54
C GLN A 751 43.78 -2.04 -19.83
N GLU A 752 44.65 -1.56 -18.93
CA GLU A 752 46.10 -1.75 -19.01
C GLU A 752 46.46 -3.25 -18.96
N ALA A 753 45.82 -4.02 -18.07
CA ALA A 753 46.05 -5.46 -17.98
C ALA A 753 45.62 -6.20 -19.27
N PHE A 754 44.52 -5.80 -19.92
CA PHE A 754 44.12 -6.36 -21.22
C PHE A 754 45.14 -6.04 -22.32
N SER A 755 45.70 -4.83 -22.34
CA SER A 755 46.72 -4.47 -23.34
C SER A 755 48.01 -5.30 -23.23
N ALA A 756 48.30 -5.84 -22.05
CA ALA A 756 49.45 -6.70 -21.79
C ALA A 756 49.20 -8.21 -22.05
N VAL A 757 47.96 -8.60 -22.39
CA VAL A 757 47.57 -10.01 -22.65
C VAL A 757 48.48 -10.73 -23.64
N PRO A 758 48.92 -10.12 -24.76
CA PRO A 758 49.83 -10.79 -25.69
C PRO A 758 51.17 -11.22 -25.09
N VAL A 759 51.56 -10.63 -23.95
CA VAL A 759 52.86 -10.85 -23.28
C VAL A 759 52.71 -11.68 -22.00
N SER A 760 51.64 -11.47 -21.22
CA SER A 760 51.41 -12.19 -19.95
C SER A 760 49.93 -12.22 -19.55
N HIS A 761 49.49 -13.37 -19.02
CA HIS A 761 48.10 -13.62 -18.62
C HIS A 761 47.85 -13.47 -17.10
N THR A 762 48.90 -13.39 -16.29
CA THR A 762 48.79 -13.55 -14.82
C THR A 762 48.04 -12.39 -14.18
N GLN A 763 48.34 -11.14 -14.57
CA GLN A 763 47.74 -9.96 -13.97
C GLN A 763 46.25 -9.83 -14.31
N VAL A 764 45.88 -10.02 -15.58
CA VAL A 764 44.47 -9.98 -16.00
C VAL A 764 43.66 -11.07 -15.31
N MET A 765 44.21 -12.28 -15.16
CA MET A 765 43.53 -13.39 -14.49
C MET A 765 43.24 -13.08 -13.01
N GLN A 766 44.21 -12.53 -12.28
CA GLN A 766 44.03 -12.15 -10.86
C GLN A 766 42.98 -11.06 -10.69
N ILE A 767 43.02 -10.03 -11.53
CA ILE A 767 42.02 -8.95 -11.49
C ILE A 767 40.64 -9.51 -11.81
N MET A 768 40.51 -10.29 -12.88
CA MET A 768 39.24 -10.86 -13.30
C MET A 768 38.62 -11.81 -12.27
N GLU A 769 39.43 -12.65 -11.64
CA GLU A 769 38.95 -13.56 -10.58
C GLU A 769 38.40 -12.78 -9.39
N HIS A 770 39.05 -11.67 -9.01
CA HIS A 770 38.55 -10.77 -7.99
C HIS A 770 37.21 -10.12 -8.39
N LEU A 771 37.07 -9.68 -9.65
CA LEU A 771 35.83 -9.08 -10.16
C LEU A 771 34.64 -10.05 -10.08
N THR A 772 34.85 -11.37 -10.15
CA THR A 772 33.75 -12.34 -10.06
C THR A 772 33.04 -12.36 -8.70
N LEU A 773 33.62 -11.75 -7.68
CA LEU A 773 33.04 -11.66 -6.34
C LEU A 773 32.21 -10.39 -6.13
N LEU A 774 32.28 -9.44 -7.06
CA LEU A 774 31.51 -8.19 -7.00
C LEU A 774 30.04 -8.45 -7.30
N SER A 775 29.17 -7.58 -6.77
CA SER A 775 27.76 -7.58 -7.18
C SER A 775 27.60 -7.10 -8.61
N ALA A 776 26.52 -7.52 -9.27
CA ALA A 776 26.23 -7.12 -10.64
C ALA A 776 26.21 -5.59 -10.85
N SER A 777 25.77 -4.83 -9.83
CA SER A 777 25.76 -3.36 -9.83
C SER A 777 27.17 -2.75 -9.86
N GLU A 778 28.11 -3.33 -9.11
CA GLU A 778 29.50 -2.87 -9.04
C GLU A 778 30.29 -3.21 -10.31
N LEU A 779 29.80 -4.16 -11.11
CA LEU A 779 30.43 -4.57 -12.37
C LEU A 779 30.17 -3.63 -13.54
N ILE A 780 29.14 -2.76 -13.46
CA ILE A 780 28.76 -1.82 -14.51
C ILE A 780 29.94 -1.01 -15.10
N PRO A 781 30.81 -0.35 -14.30
CA PRO A 781 31.94 0.42 -14.83
C PRO A 781 33.00 -0.43 -15.55
N TYR A 782 33.04 -1.75 -15.33
CA TYR A 782 33.98 -2.65 -15.99
C TYR A 782 33.46 -3.20 -17.32
N ALA A 783 32.17 -3.06 -17.61
CA ALA A 783 31.55 -3.65 -18.80
C ALA A 783 32.17 -3.16 -20.12
N GLU A 784 32.50 -1.87 -20.21
CA GLU A 784 33.11 -1.27 -21.41
C GLU A 784 34.51 -1.82 -21.68
N VAL A 785 35.29 -1.99 -20.61
CA VAL A 785 36.63 -2.59 -20.66
C VAL A 785 36.54 -4.08 -21.01
N LEU A 786 35.59 -4.81 -20.43
CA LEU A 786 35.42 -6.25 -20.71
C LEU A 786 35.01 -6.49 -22.17
N THR A 787 34.02 -5.75 -22.68
CA THR A 787 33.48 -5.93 -24.04
C THR A 787 34.48 -5.51 -25.10
N SER A 788 35.08 -4.31 -25.00
CA SER A 788 36.01 -3.79 -26.01
C SER A 788 37.23 -4.68 -26.25
N ASN A 789 37.67 -5.43 -25.23
CA ASN A 789 38.83 -6.32 -25.32
C ASN A 789 38.47 -7.79 -25.66
N MET A 790 37.20 -8.16 -25.84
CA MET A 790 36.80 -9.55 -26.17
C MET A 790 37.45 -10.07 -27.45
N ASN A 791 37.63 -9.21 -28.46
CA ASN A 791 38.24 -9.59 -29.73
C ASN A 791 39.74 -9.93 -29.57
N GLN A 792 40.43 -9.31 -28.60
CA GLN A 792 41.84 -9.61 -28.31
C GLN A 792 42.02 -10.97 -27.64
N LEU A 793 40.99 -11.46 -26.94
CA LEU A 793 41.00 -12.76 -26.28
C LEU A 793 40.87 -13.95 -27.24
N LEU A 794 40.52 -13.68 -28.51
CA LEU A 794 40.48 -14.68 -29.59
C LEU A 794 41.86 -14.99 -30.19
N ASN A 795 42.93 -14.37 -29.67
CA ASN A 795 44.30 -14.62 -30.13
C ASN A 795 44.84 -15.96 -29.59
N SER A 796 45.77 -16.57 -30.34
CA SER A 796 46.35 -17.86 -29.97
C SER A 796 47.12 -17.78 -28.64
N GLY A 797 46.89 -18.75 -27.74
CA GLY A 797 47.62 -18.88 -26.47
C GLY A 797 46.88 -18.43 -25.20
N VAL A 798 45.65 -17.93 -25.31
CA VAL A 798 44.86 -17.50 -24.14
C VAL A 798 44.36 -18.70 -23.33
N PRO A 799 44.58 -18.73 -22.00
CA PRO A 799 44.09 -19.79 -21.12
C PRO A 799 42.57 -19.90 -21.09
N ARG A 800 42.05 -21.14 -21.07
CA ARG A 800 40.61 -21.45 -20.97
C ARG A 800 39.94 -20.78 -19.77
N ARG A 801 40.64 -20.70 -18.62
CA ARG A 801 40.14 -20.08 -17.38
C ARG A 801 39.79 -18.61 -17.55
N ILE A 802 40.54 -17.85 -18.36
CA ILE A 802 40.22 -16.44 -18.65
C ILE A 802 38.90 -16.36 -19.40
N LEU A 803 38.74 -17.13 -20.48
CA LEU A 803 37.52 -17.14 -21.29
C LEU A 803 36.27 -17.55 -20.48
N GLN A 804 36.40 -18.56 -19.61
CA GLN A 804 35.32 -18.94 -18.68
C GLN A 804 34.97 -17.82 -17.70
N THR A 805 35.97 -17.06 -17.24
CA THR A 805 35.76 -15.95 -16.30
C THR A 805 35.11 -14.77 -17.01
N VAL A 806 35.50 -14.47 -18.25
CA VAL A 806 34.82 -13.48 -19.10
C VAL A 806 33.36 -13.85 -19.30
N ASN A 807 33.08 -15.11 -19.65
CA ASN A 807 31.71 -15.58 -19.82
C ASN A 807 30.90 -15.40 -18.52
N LYS A 808 31.45 -15.83 -17.37
CA LYS A 808 30.80 -15.64 -16.07
C LYS A 808 30.51 -14.17 -15.77
N LEU A 809 31.47 -13.28 -15.99
CA LEU A 809 31.27 -11.83 -15.78
C LEU A 809 30.23 -11.25 -16.74
N TRP A 810 30.22 -11.69 -17.99
CA TRP A 810 29.24 -11.27 -18.98
C TRP A 810 27.82 -11.72 -18.58
N MET A 811 27.65 -12.97 -18.15
CA MET A 811 26.36 -13.48 -17.65
C MET A 811 25.87 -12.69 -16.43
N VAL A 812 26.75 -12.37 -15.47
CA VAL A 812 26.38 -11.54 -14.31
C VAL A 812 26.00 -10.12 -14.75
N LEU A 813 26.71 -9.52 -15.72
CA LEU A 813 26.36 -8.20 -16.27
C LEU A 813 25.03 -8.23 -17.05
N ASN A 814 24.71 -9.35 -17.69
CA ASN A 814 23.48 -9.55 -18.44
C ASN A 814 22.23 -9.40 -17.55
N THR A 815 22.37 -9.67 -16.25
CA THR A 815 21.29 -9.51 -15.27
C THR A 815 20.89 -8.06 -14.97
N VAL A 816 21.72 -7.05 -15.29
CA VAL A 816 21.48 -5.64 -14.93
C VAL A 816 21.26 -4.72 -16.11
N MET A 817 22.07 -4.83 -17.16
CA MET A 817 21.99 -3.96 -18.35
C MET A 817 22.15 -4.75 -19.66
N PRO A 818 21.29 -5.75 -19.91
CA PRO A 818 21.42 -6.67 -21.05
C PRO A 818 21.48 -5.95 -22.39
N ARG A 819 20.58 -5.00 -22.66
CA ARG A 819 20.51 -4.30 -23.96
C ARG A 819 21.81 -3.57 -24.31
N ARG A 820 22.28 -2.71 -23.40
CA ARG A 820 23.55 -1.99 -23.56
C ARG A 820 24.72 -2.97 -23.68
N LEU A 821 24.74 -4.02 -22.86
CA LEU A 821 25.78 -5.05 -22.91
C LEU A 821 25.82 -5.76 -24.26
N TRP A 822 24.67 -6.16 -24.80
CA TRP A 822 24.55 -6.82 -26.10
C TRP A 822 25.07 -5.93 -27.22
N VAL A 823 24.66 -4.65 -27.26
CA VAL A 823 25.14 -3.67 -28.26
C VAL A 823 26.65 -3.52 -28.19
N MET A 824 27.21 -3.41 -26.98
CA MET A 824 28.65 -3.31 -26.77
C MET A 824 29.38 -4.57 -27.25
N THR A 825 28.86 -5.75 -26.96
CA THR A 825 29.43 -7.03 -27.39
C THR A 825 29.37 -7.24 -28.91
N VAL A 826 28.24 -6.93 -29.58
CA VAL A 826 28.16 -7.03 -31.05
C VAL A 826 29.19 -6.11 -31.70
N ASN A 827 29.30 -4.87 -31.21
CA ASN A 827 30.24 -3.90 -31.75
C ASN A 827 31.70 -4.30 -31.50
N ALA A 828 32.00 -5.02 -30.42
CA ALA A 828 33.34 -5.53 -30.13
C ALA A 828 33.73 -6.75 -30.98
N LEU A 829 32.78 -7.65 -31.28
CA LEU A 829 33.03 -8.92 -31.98
C LEU A 829 32.97 -8.80 -33.52
N GLN A 830 33.06 -7.59 -34.07
CA GLN A 830 33.09 -7.39 -35.52
C GLN A 830 34.37 -7.97 -36.16
N PRO A 831 34.31 -8.49 -37.41
CA PRO A 831 35.48 -8.95 -38.13
C PRO A 831 36.53 -7.83 -38.27
N SER A 832 37.77 -8.13 -37.88
CA SER A 832 38.90 -7.18 -37.87
C SER A 832 39.50 -6.92 -39.27
N ILE A 833 38.70 -7.02 -40.33
CA ILE A 833 39.17 -6.86 -41.72
C ILE A 833 39.36 -5.37 -41.99
N LYS A 834 40.60 -4.98 -42.30
CA LYS A 834 41.06 -3.59 -42.55
C LYS A 834 40.23 -2.78 -43.57
N PHE A 835 39.32 -3.40 -44.31
CA PHE A 835 38.57 -2.80 -45.42
C PHE A 835 37.07 -2.58 -45.16
N ILE A 836 36.52 -3.06 -44.03
CA ILE A 836 35.10 -2.85 -43.70
C ILE A 836 35.01 -1.69 -42.73
N ARG A 837 34.34 -0.61 -43.15
CA ARG A 837 33.98 0.56 -42.32
C ARG A 837 33.33 0.03 -41.04
N GLN A 838 33.98 0.19 -39.88
CA GLN A 838 33.42 -0.19 -38.58
C GLN A 838 32.09 0.51 -38.39
N GLN A 839 30.99 -0.14 -38.76
CA GLN A 839 29.66 0.39 -38.59
C GLN A 839 29.26 0.09 -37.15
N LYS A 840 29.15 1.12 -36.32
CA LYS A 840 28.65 0.98 -34.96
C LYS A 840 27.15 0.66 -35.05
N TYR A 841 26.78 -0.59 -34.79
CA TYR A 841 25.39 -1.01 -34.75
C TYR A 841 24.71 -0.41 -33.53
N THR A 842 23.50 0.09 -33.74
CA THR A 842 22.61 0.55 -32.69
C THR A 842 21.65 -0.55 -32.28
N GLN A 843 21.00 -0.40 -31.13
CA GLN A 843 19.96 -1.32 -30.69
C GLN A 843 18.86 -1.52 -31.76
N ASN A 844 18.50 -0.48 -32.49
CA ASN A 844 17.46 -0.55 -33.52
C ASN A 844 17.90 -1.40 -34.72
N ASP A 845 19.15 -1.27 -35.16
CA ASP A 845 19.69 -2.06 -36.26
C ASP A 845 19.68 -3.57 -35.93
N LEU A 846 20.00 -3.90 -34.68
CA LEU A 846 20.05 -5.29 -34.18
C LEU A 846 18.66 -5.87 -33.89
N MET A 847 17.68 -5.04 -33.53
CA MET A 847 16.29 -5.46 -33.38
C MET A 847 15.62 -5.73 -34.73
N ILE A 848 16.01 -5.00 -35.78
CA ILE A 848 15.49 -5.20 -37.15
C ILE A 848 16.10 -6.45 -37.79
N ASP A 849 17.43 -6.62 -37.71
CA ASP A 849 18.13 -7.81 -38.23
C ASP A 849 18.95 -8.50 -37.12
N PRO A 850 18.33 -9.43 -36.37
CA PRO A 850 19.03 -10.21 -35.35
C PRO A 850 20.19 -11.04 -35.90
N LEU A 851 20.19 -11.37 -37.20
CA LEU A 851 21.23 -12.23 -37.80
C LEU A 851 22.60 -11.54 -37.85
N ILE A 852 22.67 -10.23 -37.61
CA ILE A 852 23.94 -9.49 -37.47
C ILE A 852 24.83 -10.11 -36.39
N VAL A 853 24.25 -10.65 -35.30
CA VAL A 853 25.02 -11.29 -34.22
C VAL A 853 25.81 -12.51 -34.68
N LEU A 854 25.33 -13.20 -35.72
CA LEU A 854 25.98 -14.37 -36.33
C LEU A 854 27.02 -13.97 -37.39
N ARG A 855 27.06 -12.70 -37.80
CA ARG A 855 28.09 -12.14 -38.71
C ARG A 855 29.32 -11.63 -37.95
N CYS A 856 29.62 -12.22 -36.80
CA CYS A 856 30.77 -11.89 -35.97
C CYS A 856 32.09 -12.43 -36.56
N ASP A 857 33.22 -12.15 -35.90
CA ASP A 857 34.51 -12.76 -36.23
C ASP A 857 34.40 -14.29 -36.17
N ARG A 858 34.74 -14.97 -37.27
CA ARG A 858 34.62 -16.44 -37.42
C ARG A 858 35.42 -17.22 -36.37
N ARG A 859 36.44 -16.61 -35.75
CA ARG A 859 37.20 -17.23 -34.65
C ARG A 859 36.33 -17.55 -33.43
N VAL A 860 35.22 -16.83 -33.24
CA VAL A 860 34.25 -17.09 -32.16
C VAL A 860 33.62 -18.48 -32.30
N HIS A 861 33.45 -18.99 -33.53
CA HIS A 861 32.85 -20.31 -33.81
C HIS A 861 33.67 -21.50 -33.29
N ARG A 862 34.89 -21.25 -32.79
CA ARG A 862 35.77 -22.25 -32.15
C ARG A 862 36.15 -21.84 -30.72
N CYS A 863 35.41 -20.91 -30.13
CA CYS A 863 35.58 -20.45 -28.75
C CYS A 863 34.28 -20.65 -27.97
N PRO A 864 34.11 -21.79 -27.26
CA PRO A 864 32.83 -22.13 -26.64
C PRO A 864 32.27 -21.05 -25.69
N PRO A 865 33.07 -20.39 -24.82
CA PRO A 865 32.54 -19.36 -23.92
C PRO A 865 32.05 -18.10 -24.66
N LEU A 866 32.67 -17.71 -25.77
CA LEU A 866 32.18 -16.57 -26.57
C LEU A 866 31.03 -16.97 -27.49
N MET A 867 31.03 -18.22 -27.97
CA MET A 867 29.89 -18.77 -28.70
C MET A 867 28.63 -18.74 -27.81
N ASP A 868 28.74 -19.20 -26.56
CA ASP A 868 27.65 -19.14 -25.58
C ASP A 868 27.06 -17.73 -25.42
N VAL A 869 27.93 -16.72 -25.30
CA VAL A 869 27.54 -15.30 -25.28
C VAL A 869 26.79 -14.89 -26.55
N THR A 870 27.31 -15.26 -27.73
CA THR A 870 26.65 -14.92 -29.01
C THR A 870 25.28 -15.61 -29.17
N LEU A 871 25.13 -16.84 -28.67
CA LEU A 871 23.88 -17.59 -28.69
C LEU A 871 22.83 -16.96 -27.76
N HIS A 872 23.25 -16.53 -26.57
CA HIS A 872 22.37 -15.79 -25.64
C HIS A 872 21.89 -14.48 -26.27
N MET A 873 22.81 -13.71 -26.87
CA MET A 873 22.47 -12.48 -27.58
C MET A 873 21.53 -12.72 -28.77
N LEU A 874 21.76 -13.78 -29.55
CA LEU A 874 20.89 -14.16 -30.65
C LEU A 874 19.46 -14.43 -30.18
N ASN A 875 19.30 -15.25 -29.13
CA ASN A 875 17.98 -15.54 -28.58
C ASN A 875 17.28 -14.24 -28.10
N GLY A 876 18.02 -13.39 -27.40
CA GLY A 876 17.55 -12.07 -26.97
C GLY A 876 17.08 -11.18 -28.12
N TYR A 877 17.86 -11.06 -29.19
CA TYR A 877 17.49 -10.23 -30.33
C TYR A 877 16.39 -10.84 -31.21
N LEU A 878 16.28 -12.17 -31.32
CA LEU A 878 15.14 -12.81 -31.99
C LEU A 878 13.83 -12.47 -31.25
N LEU A 879 13.82 -12.56 -29.92
CA LEU A 879 12.66 -12.15 -29.11
C LEU A 879 12.40 -10.64 -29.19
N ALA A 880 13.46 -9.80 -29.23
CA ALA A 880 13.32 -8.36 -29.36
C ALA A 880 12.76 -7.95 -30.72
N SER A 881 13.17 -8.63 -31.79
CA SER A 881 12.64 -8.47 -33.15
C SER A 881 11.16 -8.86 -33.23
N LYS A 882 10.76 -9.98 -32.61
CA LYS A 882 9.34 -10.39 -32.48
C LYS A 882 8.49 -9.32 -31.80
N ALA A 883 8.97 -8.77 -30.70
CA ALA A 883 8.28 -7.70 -29.97
C ALA A 883 8.21 -6.40 -30.80
N TYR A 884 9.33 -6.01 -31.42
CA TYR A 884 9.43 -4.83 -32.26
C TYR A 884 8.47 -4.88 -33.43
N LEU A 885 8.45 -5.97 -34.20
CA LEU A 885 7.54 -6.12 -35.35
C LEU A 885 6.07 -6.12 -34.92
N SER A 886 5.76 -6.70 -33.75
CA SER A 886 4.40 -6.69 -33.19
C SER A 886 3.96 -5.28 -32.78
N ALA A 887 4.85 -4.48 -32.20
CA ALA A 887 4.57 -3.07 -31.87
C ALA A 887 4.48 -2.21 -33.13
N HIS A 888 5.43 -2.34 -34.05
CA HIS A 888 5.48 -1.60 -35.31
C HIS A 888 4.24 -1.83 -36.18
N LEU A 889 3.72 -3.06 -36.21
CA LEU A 889 2.50 -3.38 -36.94
C LEU A 889 1.28 -2.64 -36.37
N LYS A 890 1.16 -2.55 -35.04
CA LYS A 890 0.09 -1.79 -34.37
C LYS A 890 0.18 -0.29 -34.68
N GLU A 891 1.40 0.26 -34.74
CA GLU A 891 1.62 1.67 -35.07
C GLU A 891 1.32 2.01 -36.55
N THR A 892 1.55 1.05 -37.45
CA THR A 892 1.46 1.26 -38.92
C THR A 892 0.08 0.95 -39.50
N ALA A 893 -0.78 0.18 -38.81
CA ALA A 893 -2.00 -0.44 -39.33
C ALA A 893 -2.97 0.47 -40.12
N GLU A 894 -2.93 1.80 -40.00
CA GLU A 894 -3.84 2.70 -40.74
C GLU A 894 -3.19 3.94 -41.41
N GLN A 895 -1.86 4.10 -41.44
CA GLN A 895 -1.25 5.27 -42.11
C GLN A 895 -1.52 5.32 -43.63
N ASP A 896 -1.91 4.19 -44.24
CA ASP A 896 -2.13 4.04 -45.68
C ASP A 896 -3.59 4.18 -46.16
N ARG A 897 -4.55 4.71 -45.38
CA ARG A 897 -5.87 5.06 -45.95
C ARG A 897 -5.85 6.46 -46.60
N PRO A 898 -5.81 6.58 -47.94
CA PRO A 898 -6.12 7.86 -48.58
C PRO A 898 -7.59 8.20 -48.33
N SER A 899 -7.81 9.42 -47.85
CA SER A 899 -9.05 10.20 -47.75
C SER A 899 -10.36 9.54 -48.22
N PRO A 900 -11.43 9.48 -47.39
CA PRO A 900 -12.72 8.95 -47.81
C PRO A 900 -13.47 10.01 -48.62
N ASN A 901 -13.05 10.25 -49.86
CA ASN A 901 -13.86 10.96 -50.86
C ASN A 901 -13.70 10.20 -52.17
N ASN A 902 -14.79 9.57 -52.62
CA ASN A 902 -14.96 8.77 -53.84
C ASN A 902 -14.76 7.26 -53.64
N THR A 903 -15.77 6.58 -53.08
CA THR A 903 -16.59 5.57 -53.80
C THR A 903 -17.61 4.98 -52.84
N VAL A 904 -18.88 5.28 -53.12
CA VAL A 904 -20.03 4.56 -52.58
C VAL A 904 -19.99 3.15 -53.16
N GLY A 905 -19.82 2.13 -52.31
CA GLY A 905 -20.06 0.73 -52.68
C GLY A 905 -18.94 -0.23 -52.30
N LEU A 906 -19.04 -0.81 -51.10
CA LEU A 906 -18.64 -2.18 -50.70
C LEU A 906 -18.52 -2.22 -49.17
N VAL A 907 -19.68 -2.29 -48.51
CA VAL A 907 -19.78 -2.60 -47.08
C VAL A 907 -19.45 -4.09 -46.93
N GLY A 908 -18.19 -4.41 -46.59
CA GLY A 908 -17.76 -5.80 -46.34
C GLY A 908 -16.25 -6.13 -46.37
N GLN A 909 -15.35 -5.20 -46.71
CA GLN A 909 -13.91 -5.50 -46.89
C GLN A 909 -12.94 -4.69 -45.99
N THR A 910 -13.37 -4.27 -44.80
CA THR A 910 -12.51 -3.41 -43.95
C THR A 910 -11.40 -4.14 -43.19
N ASP A 911 -11.47 -5.46 -43.00
CA ASP A 911 -10.53 -6.21 -42.15
C ASP A 911 -9.43 -6.97 -42.93
N ALA A 912 -9.58 -7.10 -44.25
CA ALA A 912 -8.64 -7.84 -45.10
C ALA A 912 -7.16 -7.37 -45.01
N PRO A 913 -6.83 -6.07 -45.01
CA PRO A 913 -5.42 -5.64 -45.03
C PRO A 913 -4.71 -5.77 -43.68
N GLU A 914 -5.43 -5.83 -42.55
CA GLU A 914 -4.83 -6.08 -41.23
C GLU A 914 -4.41 -7.55 -41.11
N VAL A 915 -5.28 -8.48 -41.53
CA VAL A 915 -5.01 -9.93 -41.54
C VAL A 915 -3.81 -10.25 -42.41
N THR A 916 -3.71 -9.66 -43.61
CA THR A 916 -2.56 -9.90 -44.51
C THR A 916 -1.23 -9.45 -43.90
N ARG A 917 -1.18 -8.31 -43.20
CA ARG A 917 0.09 -7.84 -42.59
C ARG A 917 0.52 -8.70 -41.39
N GLU A 918 -0.44 -9.18 -40.59
CA GLU A 918 -0.14 -10.12 -39.50
C GLU A 918 0.41 -11.45 -40.03
N GLU A 919 -0.15 -11.95 -41.14
CA GLU A 919 0.36 -13.15 -41.83
C GLU A 919 1.77 -12.93 -42.38
N LEU A 920 2.04 -11.78 -43.01
CA LEU A 920 3.38 -11.40 -43.48
C LEU A 920 4.39 -11.30 -42.33
N LYS A 921 3.99 -10.74 -41.18
CA LYS A 921 4.83 -10.70 -39.96
C LYS A 921 5.17 -12.12 -39.52
N ASN A 922 4.17 -13.00 -39.40
CA ASN A 922 4.39 -14.35 -38.92
C ASN A 922 5.27 -15.17 -39.89
N ALA A 923 5.08 -14.99 -41.21
CA ALA A 923 5.94 -15.57 -42.23
C ALA A 923 7.39 -15.04 -42.14
N LEU A 924 7.57 -13.72 -41.95
CA LEU A 924 8.89 -13.11 -41.78
C LEU A 924 9.60 -13.64 -40.53
N LEU A 925 8.88 -13.73 -39.40
CA LEU A 925 9.42 -14.25 -38.15
C LEU A 925 9.83 -15.72 -38.26
N ALA A 926 8.98 -16.55 -38.85
CA ALA A 926 9.29 -17.96 -39.09
C ALA A 926 10.49 -18.12 -40.04
N ALA A 927 10.57 -17.30 -41.09
CA ALA A 927 11.72 -17.29 -42.00
C ALA A 927 13.00 -16.84 -41.30
N GLN A 928 12.96 -15.78 -40.48
CA GLN A 928 14.08 -15.28 -39.71
C GLN A 928 14.60 -16.34 -38.71
N ASP A 929 13.70 -16.97 -37.96
CA ASP A 929 14.06 -18.04 -37.03
C ASP A 929 14.66 -19.23 -37.78
N SER A 930 14.06 -19.65 -38.91
CA SER A 930 14.61 -20.74 -39.72
C SER A 930 16.00 -20.40 -40.27
N ALA A 931 16.24 -19.16 -40.71
CA ALA A 931 17.54 -18.71 -41.19
C ALA A 931 18.58 -18.70 -40.06
N ALA A 932 18.20 -18.26 -38.86
CA ALA A 932 19.06 -18.35 -37.68
C ALA A 932 19.45 -19.81 -37.39
N VAL A 933 18.47 -20.73 -37.39
CA VAL A 933 18.73 -22.17 -37.20
C VAL A 933 19.66 -22.73 -38.27
N GLN A 934 19.45 -22.40 -39.55
CA GLN A 934 20.31 -22.85 -40.64
C GLN A 934 21.76 -22.37 -40.46
N ILE A 935 21.97 -21.09 -40.15
CA ILE A 935 23.32 -20.55 -39.90
C ILE A 935 23.98 -21.26 -38.71
N LEU A 936 23.22 -21.51 -37.63
CA LEU A 936 23.73 -22.25 -36.47
C LEU A 936 24.11 -23.69 -36.84
N LEU A 937 23.31 -24.37 -37.66
CA LEU A 937 23.62 -25.70 -38.17
C LEU A 937 24.89 -25.68 -39.05
N GLU A 938 25.07 -24.68 -39.91
CA GLU A 938 26.28 -24.52 -40.71
C GLU A 938 27.53 -24.28 -39.84
N ILE A 939 27.41 -23.56 -38.72
CA ILE A 939 28.52 -23.34 -37.77
C ILE A 939 29.01 -24.67 -37.15
N CYS A 940 28.13 -25.65 -37.00
CA CYS A 940 28.47 -26.98 -36.48
C CYS A 940 29.34 -27.82 -37.44
N LEU A 941 29.49 -27.41 -38.70
CA LEU A 941 30.33 -28.11 -39.66
C LEU A 941 31.82 -27.95 -39.32
N PRO A 942 32.64 -28.99 -39.52
CA PRO A 942 34.09 -28.87 -39.42
C PRO A 942 34.60 -27.94 -40.54
N THR A 943 35.56 -27.08 -40.19
CA THR A 943 36.23 -26.21 -41.17
C THR A 943 37.01 -27.04 -42.19
N GLU A 944 37.28 -26.48 -43.36
CA GLU A 944 38.10 -27.15 -44.38
C GLU A 944 39.51 -27.52 -43.86
N GLU A 945 40.06 -26.72 -42.94
CA GLU A 945 41.33 -27.02 -42.28
C GLU A 945 41.23 -28.19 -41.30
N GLU A 946 40.12 -28.31 -40.56
CA GLU A 946 39.86 -29.44 -39.66
C GLU A 946 39.61 -30.73 -40.45
N LYS A 947 38.88 -30.65 -41.57
CA LYS A 947 38.71 -31.78 -42.52
C LYS A 947 40.06 -32.24 -43.08
N ALA A 948 40.93 -31.30 -43.46
CA ALA A 948 42.26 -31.61 -43.99
C ALA A 948 43.20 -32.22 -42.94
N LYS A 949 43.10 -31.82 -41.66
CA LYS A 949 43.89 -32.41 -40.57
C LYS A 949 43.47 -33.85 -40.29
N GLY A 950 42.17 -34.16 -40.32
CA GLY A 950 41.67 -35.53 -40.19
C GLY A 950 42.04 -36.45 -41.36
N ALA A 951 42.27 -35.89 -42.56
CA ALA A 951 42.73 -36.66 -43.73
C ALA A 951 44.27 -36.81 -43.79
N ASN A 952 45.03 -35.88 -43.20
CA ASN A 952 46.50 -35.88 -43.26
C ASN A 952 47.17 -36.70 -42.15
N SER A 953 46.45 -37.11 -41.09
CA SER A 953 46.93 -38.07 -40.09
C SER A 953 47.27 -39.44 -40.72
N ASP A 954 46.61 -39.81 -41.83
CA ASP A 954 46.84 -41.08 -42.54
C ASP A 954 48.14 -41.14 -43.33
N ILE A 955 48.80 -40.00 -43.60
CA ILE A 955 49.95 -39.94 -44.53
C ILE A 955 51.27 -39.68 -43.77
N SER A 956 51.23 -39.13 -42.56
CA SER A 956 52.44 -38.61 -41.89
C SER A 956 53.10 -39.53 -40.84
N LEU A 957 52.53 -40.71 -40.56
CA LEU A 957 53.06 -41.65 -39.55
C LEU A 957 54.04 -42.72 -40.09
N ARG A 958 54.49 -42.64 -41.35
CA ARG A 958 55.38 -43.65 -41.97
C ARG A 958 56.87 -43.32 -42.04
N ASN A 959 57.32 -42.14 -41.63
CA ASN A 959 58.73 -41.73 -41.79
C ASN A 959 59.32 -41.03 -40.55
N THR A 960 59.61 -41.77 -39.46
CA THR A 960 60.77 -41.47 -38.59
C THR A 960 61.07 -42.64 -37.66
N GLN A 961 62.17 -43.35 -37.95
CA GLN A 961 62.77 -44.38 -37.10
C GLN A 961 63.53 -43.72 -35.93
N GLY A 962 63.41 -44.25 -34.71
CA GLY A 962 64.45 -44.08 -33.69
C GLY A 962 63.99 -44.06 -32.23
N VAL A 963 64.26 -45.16 -31.52
CA VAL A 963 64.50 -45.28 -30.06
C VAL A 963 63.30 -45.64 -29.16
N THR A 964 63.18 -46.97 -29.00
CA THR A 964 62.77 -47.80 -27.85
C THR A 964 62.55 -47.15 -26.46
N THR A 965 61.37 -47.37 -25.87
CA THR A 965 61.17 -47.91 -24.49
C THR A 965 59.70 -48.36 -24.23
N ILE A 966 59.51 -49.68 -24.27
CA ILE A 966 58.60 -50.58 -23.52
C ILE A 966 57.41 -49.94 -22.74
N SER A 967 56.17 -50.12 -23.22
CA SER A 967 54.99 -50.58 -22.44
C SER A 967 53.71 -50.69 -23.31
N THR A 968 53.17 -51.92 -23.36
CA THR A 968 51.77 -52.39 -23.63
C THR A 968 50.95 -51.89 -24.84
N PRO A 969 50.39 -52.79 -25.68
CA PRO A 969 49.56 -52.44 -26.84
C PRO A 969 48.05 -52.48 -26.53
N SER A 970 47.35 -51.36 -26.74
CA SER A 970 45.89 -51.30 -26.91
C SER A 970 45.59 -50.19 -27.91
N LYS A 971 45.66 -50.51 -29.21
CA LYS A 971 45.46 -49.60 -30.34
C LYS A 971 44.37 -50.15 -31.26
N GLU A 972 43.10 -49.90 -30.96
CA GLU A 972 41.98 -50.00 -31.91
C GLU A 972 40.83 -48.97 -31.66
N THR A 973 41.03 -47.91 -30.87
CA THR A 973 39.95 -46.96 -30.51
C THR A 973 40.20 -45.47 -30.79
N GLU A 974 41.36 -45.09 -31.35
CA GLU A 974 41.80 -43.68 -31.33
C GLU A 974 41.24 -42.77 -32.46
N GLU A 975 40.67 -43.31 -33.55
CA GLU A 975 40.22 -42.48 -34.69
C GLU A 975 38.88 -41.75 -34.47
N GLY A 976 38.09 -42.14 -33.46
CA GLY A 976 36.82 -41.50 -33.11
C GLY A 976 36.91 -40.43 -32.00
N GLU A 977 37.97 -40.45 -31.20
CA GLU A 977 38.06 -39.64 -29.98
C GLU A 977 38.41 -38.16 -30.25
N ASP A 978 39.16 -37.87 -31.31
CA ASP A 978 39.65 -36.51 -31.58
C ASP A 978 38.52 -35.54 -32.00
N ASN A 979 37.46 -36.08 -32.62
CA ASN A 979 36.27 -35.29 -32.95
C ASN A 979 35.39 -35.01 -31.71
N LEU A 980 35.58 -35.75 -30.61
CA LEU A 980 34.81 -35.59 -29.38
C LEU A 980 35.46 -34.60 -28.39
N LEU A 981 36.79 -34.59 -28.27
CA LEU A 981 37.52 -33.73 -27.32
C LEU A 981 38.04 -32.43 -27.96
N CYS A 982 37.17 -31.68 -28.64
CA CYS A 982 37.53 -30.43 -29.28
C CYS A 982 36.55 -29.28 -28.95
N ASN A 983 36.99 -28.03 -29.14
CA ASN A 983 36.12 -26.85 -28.97
C ASN A 983 34.89 -26.91 -29.90
N LEU A 984 35.02 -27.54 -31.07
CA LEU A 984 33.90 -27.75 -31.99
C LEU A 984 32.80 -28.57 -31.33
N ARG A 985 33.12 -29.63 -30.57
CA ARG A 985 32.12 -30.44 -29.89
C ARG A 985 31.34 -29.64 -28.86
N GLU A 986 32.01 -28.83 -28.05
CA GLU A 986 31.31 -27.96 -27.09
C GLU A 986 30.40 -26.94 -27.78
N VAL A 987 30.87 -26.33 -28.88
CA VAL A 987 30.06 -25.41 -29.69
C VAL A 987 28.84 -26.12 -30.28
N GLN A 988 29.01 -27.32 -30.81
CA GLN A 988 27.91 -28.15 -31.30
C GLN A 988 26.89 -28.45 -30.20
N CYS A 989 27.34 -28.78 -28.98
CA CYS A 989 26.45 -29.00 -27.84
C CYS A 989 25.68 -27.73 -27.47
N LEU A 990 26.34 -26.57 -27.39
CA LEU A 990 25.69 -25.29 -27.08
C LEU A 990 24.64 -24.92 -28.13
N ILE A 991 24.97 -25.12 -29.42
CA ILE A 991 24.02 -24.91 -30.52
C ILE A 991 22.85 -25.87 -30.40
N CYS A 992 23.08 -27.17 -30.15
CA CYS A 992 22.01 -28.14 -29.94
C CYS A 992 21.11 -27.76 -28.76
N CYS A 993 21.68 -27.25 -27.66
CA CYS A 993 20.91 -26.74 -26.53
C CYS A 993 20.03 -25.55 -26.93
N LEU A 994 20.56 -24.57 -27.67
CA LEU A 994 19.75 -23.44 -28.15
C LEU A 994 18.64 -23.91 -29.09
N LEU A 995 18.95 -24.77 -30.07
CA LEU A 995 17.96 -25.32 -30.99
C LEU A 995 16.88 -26.11 -30.26
N HIS A 996 17.26 -26.87 -29.22
CA HIS A 996 16.30 -27.53 -28.34
C HIS A 996 15.34 -26.53 -27.70
N GLN A 997 15.85 -25.45 -27.11
CA GLN A 997 15.02 -24.40 -26.51
C GLN A 997 14.13 -23.70 -27.54
N MET A 998 14.65 -23.42 -28.74
CA MET A 998 13.86 -22.83 -29.83
C MET A 998 12.72 -23.75 -30.27
N TYR A 999 12.96 -25.06 -30.37
CA TYR A 999 11.93 -26.03 -30.75
C TYR A 999 10.89 -26.26 -29.66
N ILE A 1000 11.26 -26.13 -28.39
CA ILE A 1000 10.32 -26.14 -27.27
C ILE A 1000 9.47 -24.86 -27.26
N ALA A 1001 10.07 -23.71 -27.57
CA ALA A 1001 9.37 -22.43 -27.61
C ALA A 1001 8.40 -22.34 -28.81
N ASP A 1002 8.80 -22.81 -29.98
CA ASP A 1002 7.93 -22.90 -31.16
C ASP A 1002 8.25 -24.17 -31.99
N PRO A 1003 7.39 -25.21 -31.91
CA PRO A 1003 7.60 -26.47 -32.63
C PRO A 1003 7.46 -26.31 -34.15
N ASN A 1004 6.84 -25.23 -34.64
CA ASN A 1004 6.69 -24.99 -36.07
C ASN A 1004 8.03 -24.61 -36.74
N ILE A 1005 8.96 -24.00 -36.01
CA ILE A 1005 10.32 -23.73 -36.52
C ILE A 1005 11.03 -25.03 -36.85
N ALA A 1006 10.89 -26.05 -35.99
CA ALA A 1006 11.46 -27.38 -36.24
C ALA A 1006 10.89 -27.97 -37.54
N LYS A 1007 9.57 -27.93 -37.71
CA LYS A 1007 8.91 -28.37 -38.95
C LYS A 1007 9.48 -27.62 -40.16
N LEU A 1008 9.51 -26.28 -40.12
CA LEU A 1008 9.98 -25.46 -41.23
C LEU A 1008 11.44 -25.76 -41.62
N VAL A 1009 12.34 -25.90 -40.64
CA VAL A 1009 13.76 -26.21 -40.88
C VAL A 1009 13.93 -27.58 -41.54
N HIS A 1010 13.17 -28.60 -41.11
CA HIS A 1010 13.24 -29.93 -41.73
C HIS A 1010 12.58 -29.96 -43.13
N PHE A 1011 11.59 -29.10 -43.36
CA PHE A 1011 11.05 -28.87 -44.72
C PHE A 1011 12.04 -28.10 -45.60
N GLN A 1012 12.95 -27.30 -45.06
CA GLN A 1012 14.04 -26.68 -45.82
C GLN A 1012 15.17 -27.68 -46.10
N GLY A 1013 15.50 -28.52 -45.12
CA GLY A 1013 16.61 -29.47 -45.16
C GLY A 1013 17.94 -28.83 -44.72
N TYR A 1014 18.90 -29.67 -44.35
CA TYR A 1014 20.26 -29.28 -43.98
C TYR A 1014 21.24 -30.44 -44.27
N PRO A 1015 22.56 -30.22 -44.28
CA PRO A 1015 23.55 -31.25 -44.63
C PRO A 1015 23.45 -32.52 -43.78
N CYS A 1016 23.61 -33.69 -44.42
CA CYS A 1016 23.40 -35.00 -43.80
C CYS A 1016 24.37 -35.28 -42.63
N GLU A 1017 25.55 -34.65 -42.65
CA GLU A 1017 26.57 -34.73 -41.61
C GLU A 1017 26.05 -34.27 -40.24
N LEU A 1018 25.04 -33.40 -40.24
CA LEU A 1018 24.45 -32.84 -39.03
C LEU A 1018 23.27 -33.67 -38.51
N LEU A 1019 22.72 -34.62 -39.28
CA LEU A 1019 21.64 -35.51 -38.82
C LEU A 1019 22.02 -36.31 -37.57
N PRO A 1020 23.15 -37.04 -37.51
CA PRO A 1020 23.53 -37.76 -36.29
C PRO A 1020 23.78 -36.82 -35.10
N LEU A 1021 24.30 -35.61 -35.35
CA LEU A 1021 24.52 -34.61 -34.31
C LEU A 1021 23.21 -34.08 -33.75
N THR A 1022 22.30 -33.63 -34.62
CA THR A 1022 21.03 -33.00 -34.24
C THR A 1022 20.09 -34.00 -33.57
N VAL A 1023 19.98 -35.21 -34.12
CA VAL A 1023 19.11 -36.25 -33.55
C VAL A 1023 19.59 -36.73 -32.18
N ALA A 1024 20.90 -36.89 -31.98
CA ALA A 1024 21.45 -37.30 -30.69
C ALA A 1024 21.59 -36.13 -29.68
N GLY A 1025 21.79 -34.91 -30.18
CA GLY A 1025 22.06 -33.71 -29.37
C GLY A 1025 20.82 -32.93 -28.96
N ILE A 1026 19.70 -33.05 -29.68
CA ILE A 1026 18.45 -32.31 -29.43
C ILE A 1026 17.36 -33.26 -28.94
N PRO A 1027 17.03 -33.26 -27.63
CA PRO A 1027 16.05 -34.21 -27.07
C PRO A 1027 14.63 -34.08 -27.65
N SER A 1028 14.26 -32.90 -28.13
CA SER A 1028 12.94 -32.62 -28.73
C SER A 1028 12.78 -33.14 -30.15
N MET A 1029 13.79 -33.79 -30.75
CA MET A 1029 13.73 -34.23 -32.15
C MET A 1029 12.69 -35.32 -32.43
N HIS A 1030 12.22 -36.03 -31.40
CA HIS A 1030 11.15 -37.02 -31.52
C HIS A 1030 9.82 -36.43 -32.05
N ILE A 1031 9.59 -35.12 -31.87
CA ILE A 1031 8.40 -34.42 -32.43
C ILE A 1031 8.36 -34.46 -33.95
N CYS A 1032 9.53 -34.61 -34.61
CA CYS A 1032 9.63 -34.68 -36.05
C CYS A 1032 8.88 -35.89 -36.65
N LEU A 1033 8.69 -36.96 -35.86
CA LEU A 1033 7.91 -38.14 -36.27
C LEU A 1033 6.47 -37.79 -36.67
N ASP A 1034 5.92 -36.66 -36.20
CA ASP A 1034 4.54 -36.23 -36.47
C ASP A 1034 4.36 -35.73 -37.90
N PHE A 1035 5.36 -35.02 -38.44
CA PHE A 1035 5.30 -34.41 -39.77
C PHE A 1035 6.20 -35.09 -40.81
N ILE A 1036 6.96 -36.14 -40.45
CA ILE A 1036 7.72 -36.94 -41.42
C ILE A 1036 6.82 -37.52 -42.53
N PRO A 1037 5.63 -38.09 -42.26
CA PRO A 1037 4.74 -38.53 -43.33
C PRO A 1037 4.35 -37.41 -44.31
N GLU A 1038 4.15 -36.20 -43.79
CA GLU A 1038 3.85 -35.00 -44.59
C GLU A 1038 5.06 -34.55 -45.42
N LEU A 1039 6.27 -34.71 -44.89
CA LEU A 1039 7.53 -34.41 -45.58
C LEU A 1039 7.85 -35.45 -46.67
N ILE A 1040 7.54 -36.73 -46.45
CA ILE A 1040 7.66 -37.81 -47.45
C ILE A 1040 6.66 -37.61 -48.61
N ALA A 1041 5.51 -36.99 -48.35
CA ALA A 1041 4.50 -36.74 -49.37
C ALA A 1041 4.82 -35.54 -50.30
N GLN A 1042 5.94 -34.83 -50.10
CA GLN A 1042 6.34 -33.71 -50.94
C GLN A 1042 6.72 -34.16 -52.37
N PRO A 1043 6.46 -33.36 -53.41
CA PRO A 1043 6.80 -33.73 -54.79
C PRO A 1043 8.31 -33.68 -55.09
N GLU A 1044 9.10 -32.94 -54.31
CA GLU A 1044 10.56 -32.84 -54.48
C GLU A 1044 11.30 -34.05 -53.89
N LEU A 1045 12.11 -34.73 -54.71
CA LEU A 1045 12.89 -35.90 -54.28
C LEU A 1045 13.88 -35.57 -53.15
N GLU A 1046 14.47 -34.38 -53.15
CA GLU A 1046 15.40 -33.94 -52.10
C GLU A 1046 14.74 -33.96 -50.71
N LYS A 1047 13.47 -33.55 -50.62
CA LYS A 1047 12.70 -33.54 -49.37
C LYS A 1047 12.36 -34.96 -48.93
N GLN A 1048 12.01 -35.83 -49.87
CA GLN A 1048 11.75 -37.25 -49.60
C GLN A 1048 13.00 -37.96 -49.10
N ILE A 1049 14.15 -37.74 -49.75
CA ILE A 1049 15.45 -38.30 -49.36
C ILE A 1049 15.80 -37.84 -47.94
N PHE A 1050 15.74 -36.53 -47.67
CA PHE A 1050 16.02 -35.97 -46.36
C PHE A 1050 15.08 -36.53 -45.28
N ALA A 1051 13.79 -36.68 -45.58
CA ALA A 1051 12.81 -37.28 -44.67
C ALA A 1051 13.15 -38.73 -44.31
N ILE A 1052 13.57 -39.53 -45.29
CA ILE A 1052 13.96 -40.93 -45.09
C ILE A 1052 15.24 -41.02 -44.24
N GLN A 1053 16.23 -40.17 -44.51
CA GLN A 1053 17.46 -40.12 -43.73
C GLN A 1053 17.21 -39.67 -42.29
N LEU A 1054 16.44 -38.59 -42.09
CA LEU A 1054 16.03 -38.12 -40.77
C LEU A 1054 15.29 -39.22 -40.00
N LEU A 1055 14.33 -39.88 -40.65
CA LEU A 1055 13.58 -40.99 -40.06
C LEU A 1055 14.51 -42.14 -39.66
N SER A 1056 15.48 -42.48 -40.51
CA SER A 1056 16.49 -43.52 -40.22
C SER A 1056 17.27 -43.21 -38.94
N HIS A 1057 17.76 -41.99 -38.78
CA HIS A 1057 18.44 -41.56 -37.56
C HIS A 1057 17.50 -41.53 -36.35
N LEU A 1058 16.26 -41.07 -36.51
CA LEU A 1058 15.26 -41.10 -35.45
C LEU A 1058 14.87 -42.51 -35.01
N CYS A 1059 14.84 -43.48 -35.93
CA CYS A 1059 14.54 -44.87 -35.61
C CYS A 1059 15.66 -45.50 -34.77
N ILE A 1060 16.92 -45.23 -35.13
CA ILE A 1060 18.08 -45.67 -34.33
C ILE A 1060 18.04 -45.06 -32.92
N GLN A 1061 17.70 -43.78 -32.80
CA GLN A 1061 17.70 -43.08 -31.52
C GLN A 1061 16.45 -43.38 -30.66
N TYR A 1062 15.29 -43.51 -31.30
CA TYR A 1062 13.98 -43.62 -30.64
C TYR A 1062 13.20 -44.83 -31.17
N ALA A 1063 13.37 -45.97 -30.49
CA ALA A 1063 12.67 -47.23 -30.78
C ALA A 1063 11.21 -47.22 -30.25
N LEU A 1064 10.33 -46.45 -30.91
CA LEU A 1064 8.92 -46.31 -30.54
C LEU A 1064 7.99 -47.04 -31.52
N PRO A 1065 6.79 -47.51 -31.10
CA PRO A 1065 5.80 -48.09 -32.01
C PRO A 1065 5.39 -47.14 -33.15
N LYS A 1066 5.30 -45.84 -32.84
CA LYS A 1066 5.06 -44.80 -33.84
C LYS A 1066 6.20 -44.72 -34.86
N SER A 1067 7.44 -44.73 -34.38
CA SER A 1067 8.65 -44.75 -35.21
C SER A 1067 8.65 -45.97 -36.15
N LEU A 1068 8.31 -47.17 -35.65
CA LEU A 1068 8.14 -48.38 -36.48
C LEU A 1068 7.06 -48.21 -37.55
N SER A 1069 5.91 -47.64 -37.21
CA SER A 1069 4.82 -47.42 -38.17
C SER A 1069 5.21 -46.46 -39.30
N VAL A 1070 5.95 -45.40 -38.96
CA VAL A 1070 6.42 -44.39 -39.93
C VAL A 1070 7.58 -44.97 -40.77
N ALA A 1071 8.47 -45.77 -40.17
CA ALA A 1071 9.52 -46.50 -40.90
C ALA A 1071 8.92 -47.47 -41.93
N ARG A 1072 7.89 -48.24 -41.56
CA ARG A 1072 7.16 -49.10 -42.49
C ARG A 1072 6.51 -48.30 -43.63
N LEU A 1073 5.90 -47.14 -43.32
CA LEU A 1073 5.35 -46.24 -44.33
C LEU A 1073 6.45 -45.78 -45.30
N ALA A 1074 7.61 -45.36 -44.80
CA ALA A 1074 8.74 -44.93 -45.64
C ALA A 1074 9.24 -46.06 -46.55
N VAL A 1075 9.39 -47.29 -46.04
CA VAL A 1075 9.76 -48.48 -46.84
C VAL A 1075 8.74 -48.74 -47.96
N ASN A 1076 7.44 -48.66 -47.66
CA ASN A 1076 6.38 -48.83 -48.66
C ASN A 1076 6.41 -47.73 -49.75
N VAL A 1077 6.65 -46.48 -49.36
CA VAL A 1077 6.77 -45.36 -50.30
C VAL A 1077 8.02 -45.53 -51.16
N MET A 1078 9.17 -45.93 -50.60
CA MET A 1078 10.39 -46.24 -51.36
C MET A 1078 10.15 -47.33 -52.41
N GLY A 1079 9.45 -48.42 -52.04
CA GLY A 1079 9.09 -49.47 -52.99
C GLY A 1079 8.15 -48.99 -54.11
N THR A 1080 7.20 -48.11 -53.79
CA THR A 1080 6.31 -47.50 -54.79
C THR A 1080 7.09 -46.58 -55.74
N LEU A 1081 7.99 -45.76 -55.21
CA LEU A 1081 8.82 -44.81 -55.96
C LEU A 1081 9.74 -45.49 -56.98
N LEU A 1082 10.20 -46.72 -56.69
CA LEU A 1082 11.03 -47.50 -57.62
C LEU A 1082 10.38 -47.66 -59.00
N THR A 1083 9.06 -47.83 -59.05
CA THR A 1083 8.30 -48.10 -60.29
C THR A 1083 7.91 -46.84 -61.07
N VAL A 1084 7.86 -45.68 -60.41
CA VAL A 1084 7.42 -44.41 -61.02
C VAL A 1084 8.57 -43.49 -61.40
N LEU A 1085 9.77 -43.70 -60.84
CA LEU A 1085 10.96 -42.88 -61.15
C LEU A 1085 11.72 -43.40 -62.38
N THR A 1086 12.22 -42.47 -63.19
CA THR A 1086 13.14 -42.75 -64.29
C THR A 1086 14.50 -43.20 -63.77
N GLN A 1087 15.32 -43.85 -64.60
CA GLN A 1087 16.66 -44.33 -64.21
C GLN A 1087 17.53 -43.26 -63.54
N ALA A 1088 17.64 -42.07 -64.13
CA ALA A 1088 18.42 -40.96 -63.55
C ALA A 1088 17.89 -40.53 -62.17
N LYS A 1089 16.55 -40.44 -62.01
CA LYS A 1089 15.92 -40.08 -60.73
C LYS A 1089 16.03 -41.21 -59.70
N ARG A 1090 15.97 -42.47 -60.15
CA ARG A 1090 16.15 -43.67 -59.34
C ARG A 1090 17.55 -43.71 -58.75
N TYR A 1091 18.58 -43.45 -59.56
CA TYR A 1091 19.96 -43.32 -59.07
C TYR A 1091 20.06 -42.24 -57.98
N SER A 1092 19.60 -41.02 -58.25
CA SER A 1092 19.68 -39.92 -57.28
C SER A 1092 18.89 -40.16 -56.00
N PHE A 1093 17.83 -40.97 -56.05
CA PHE A 1093 16.98 -41.28 -54.90
C PHE A 1093 17.52 -42.44 -54.07
N PHE A 1094 17.88 -43.56 -54.70
CA PHE A 1094 18.30 -44.77 -53.98
C PHE A 1094 19.73 -44.67 -53.44
N MET A 1095 20.64 -43.99 -54.13
CA MET A 1095 22.03 -43.86 -53.67
C MET A 1095 22.14 -43.30 -52.22
N PRO A 1096 21.46 -42.18 -51.85
CA PRO A 1096 21.50 -41.66 -50.48
C PRO A 1096 20.55 -42.35 -49.50
N THR A 1097 19.53 -43.09 -49.96
CA THR A 1097 18.51 -43.70 -49.09
C THR A 1097 18.77 -45.16 -48.74
N LEU A 1098 19.62 -45.87 -49.48
CA LEU A 1098 19.99 -47.25 -49.18
C LEU A 1098 20.62 -47.43 -47.78
N PRO A 1099 21.56 -46.57 -47.31
CA PRO A 1099 22.05 -46.64 -45.93
C PRO A 1099 20.97 -46.46 -44.85
N SER A 1100 19.85 -45.81 -45.18
CA SER A 1100 18.71 -45.66 -44.26
C SER A 1100 18.01 -46.99 -44.00
N LEU A 1101 18.01 -47.91 -44.98
CA LEU A 1101 17.46 -49.25 -44.81
C LEU A 1101 18.28 -50.10 -43.84
N VAL A 1102 19.61 -49.94 -43.83
CA VAL A 1102 20.49 -50.59 -42.84
C VAL A 1102 20.09 -50.17 -41.43
N SER A 1103 19.83 -48.87 -41.26
CA SER A 1103 19.43 -48.27 -39.99
C SER A 1103 18.03 -48.73 -39.54
N PHE A 1104 17.08 -48.86 -40.47
CA PHE A 1104 15.76 -49.42 -40.16
C PHE A 1104 15.84 -50.89 -39.74
N CYS A 1105 16.64 -51.70 -40.43
CA CYS A 1105 16.89 -53.08 -40.03
C CYS A 1105 17.51 -53.17 -38.63
N ARG A 1106 18.48 -52.29 -38.33
CA ARG A 1106 19.15 -52.23 -37.02
C ARG A 1106 18.20 -51.83 -35.90
N ALA A 1107 17.32 -50.86 -36.13
CA ALA A 1107 16.35 -50.39 -35.14
C ALA A 1107 15.15 -51.34 -34.99
N PHE A 1108 14.67 -51.93 -36.08
CA PHE A 1108 13.42 -52.68 -36.16
C PHE A 1108 13.57 -54.03 -36.87
N PRO A 1109 13.91 -55.10 -36.12
CA PRO A 1109 13.96 -56.45 -36.66
C PRO A 1109 12.71 -56.91 -37.43
N PRO A 1110 11.46 -56.51 -37.09
CA PRO A 1110 10.29 -56.90 -37.87
C PRO A 1110 10.26 -56.41 -39.33
N LEU A 1111 11.14 -55.48 -39.73
CA LEU A 1111 11.19 -54.94 -41.10
C LEU A 1111 12.18 -55.69 -42.02
N TYR A 1112 12.92 -56.69 -41.52
CA TYR A 1112 13.93 -57.41 -42.31
C TYR A 1112 13.33 -58.01 -43.60
N GLU A 1113 12.19 -58.70 -43.52
CA GLU A 1113 11.56 -59.35 -44.68
C GLU A 1113 11.13 -58.33 -45.75
N ASP A 1114 10.47 -57.24 -45.31
CA ASP A 1114 10.03 -56.15 -46.18
C ASP A 1114 11.23 -55.47 -46.89
N ILE A 1115 12.31 -55.20 -46.14
CA ILE A 1115 13.52 -54.53 -46.65
C ILE A 1115 14.31 -55.45 -47.58
N MET A 1116 14.44 -56.74 -47.27
CA MET A 1116 15.10 -57.69 -48.17
C MET A 1116 14.32 -57.84 -49.48
N SER A 1117 12.99 -57.92 -49.43
CA SER A 1117 12.14 -57.93 -50.63
C SER A 1117 12.36 -56.67 -51.47
N LEU A 1118 12.41 -55.50 -50.84
CA LEU A 1118 12.68 -54.22 -51.52
C LEU A 1118 14.09 -54.20 -52.16
N LEU A 1119 15.14 -54.59 -51.43
CA LEU A 1119 16.51 -54.62 -51.95
C LEU A 1119 16.66 -55.58 -53.14
N ILE A 1120 15.99 -56.74 -53.11
CA ILE A 1120 15.95 -57.67 -54.25
C ILE A 1120 15.28 -57.02 -55.45
N GLN A 1121 14.14 -56.32 -55.25
CA GLN A 1121 13.43 -55.64 -56.33
C GLN A 1121 14.29 -54.53 -56.96
N ILE A 1122 14.97 -53.71 -56.14
CA ILE A 1122 15.89 -52.67 -56.63
C ILE A 1122 17.05 -53.34 -57.40
N GLY A 1123 17.64 -54.41 -56.86
CA GLY A 1123 18.72 -55.15 -57.51
C GLY A 1123 18.33 -55.74 -58.87
N GLN A 1124 17.12 -56.27 -59.02
CA GLN A 1124 16.60 -56.76 -60.31
C GLN A 1124 16.44 -55.65 -61.35
N VAL A 1125 15.99 -54.47 -60.92
CA VAL A 1125 15.90 -53.28 -61.78
C VAL A 1125 17.29 -52.84 -62.22
N CYS A 1126 18.26 -52.73 -61.30
CA CYS A 1126 19.64 -52.38 -61.65
C CYS A 1126 20.32 -53.40 -62.56
N ALA A 1127 20.08 -54.70 -62.35
CA ALA A 1127 20.58 -55.76 -63.24
C ALA A 1127 20.03 -55.60 -64.67
N SER A 1128 18.79 -55.13 -64.82
CA SER A 1128 18.18 -54.82 -66.12
C SER A 1128 18.77 -53.55 -66.74
N ASP A 1129 18.97 -52.49 -65.95
CA ASP A 1129 19.55 -51.22 -66.40
C ASP A 1129 21.01 -51.42 -66.88
N VAL A 1130 21.83 -52.15 -66.12
CA VAL A 1130 23.22 -52.48 -66.50
C VAL A 1130 23.27 -53.34 -67.77
N ALA A 1131 22.33 -54.28 -67.95
CA ALA A 1131 22.28 -55.12 -69.15
C ALA A 1131 21.83 -54.35 -70.41
N THR A 1132 21.22 -53.16 -70.26
CA THR A 1132 20.66 -52.38 -71.36
C THR A 1132 21.74 -51.62 -72.16
N GLN A 1133 22.85 -51.23 -71.52
CA GLN A 1133 23.93 -50.47 -72.16
C GLN A 1133 25.30 -51.06 -71.77
N THR A 1134 26.21 -51.22 -72.75
CA THR A 1134 27.59 -51.68 -72.49
C THR A 1134 28.29 -50.72 -71.51
N ARG A 1135 28.96 -51.28 -70.49
CA ARG A 1135 29.69 -50.54 -69.44
C ARG A 1135 31.17 -50.92 -69.43
N ASP A 1136 32.00 -50.08 -68.82
CA ASP A 1136 33.45 -50.32 -68.71
C ASP A 1136 33.79 -51.44 -67.71
N ILE A 1137 32.92 -51.63 -66.71
CA ILE A 1137 32.97 -52.71 -65.72
C ILE A 1137 31.65 -53.46 -65.85
N ASP A 1138 31.70 -54.78 -66.05
CA ASP A 1138 30.53 -55.66 -66.10
C ASP A 1138 30.23 -56.25 -64.70
N PRO A 1139 29.40 -55.61 -63.85
CA PRO A 1139 29.12 -56.11 -62.51
C PRO A 1139 28.30 -57.42 -62.52
N ILE A 1140 27.76 -57.82 -63.67
CA ILE A 1140 27.07 -59.11 -63.80
C ILE A 1140 28.06 -60.28 -63.59
N ILE A 1141 29.32 -60.10 -64.00
CA ILE A 1141 30.39 -61.09 -63.82
C ILE A 1141 30.91 -61.07 -62.39
N THR A 1142 30.81 -59.93 -61.68
CA THR A 1142 31.28 -59.78 -60.29
C THR A 1142 30.39 -60.51 -59.28
N ARG A 1143 29.26 -61.11 -59.69
CA ARG A 1143 28.39 -61.95 -58.83
C ARG A 1143 29.14 -63.07 -58.09
N LEU A 1144 30.30 -63.53 -58.59
CA LEU A 1144 31.14 -64.55 -57.96
C LEU A 1144 32.24 -63.99 -57.04
N GLN A 1145 32.38 -62.67 -56.90
CA GLN A 1145 33.38 -62.06 -56.04
C GLN A 1145 32.98 -62.15 -54.56
N GLN A 1146 33.91 -62.63 -53.72
CA GLN A 1146 33.80 -62.53 -52.26
C GLN A 1146 34.41 -61.21 -51.80
N ILE A 1147 33.77 -60.58 -50.81
CA ILE A 1147 34.16 -59.28 -50.26
C ILE A 1147 35.53 -59.38 -49.59
N LYS A 1148 36.47 -58.54 -50.02
CA LYS A 1148 37.70 -58.27 -49.28
C LYS A 1148 37.33 -57.41 -48.06
N GLU A 1149 37.68 -57.86 -46.86
CA GLU A 1149 37.51 -57.09 -45.61
C GLU A 1149 37.99 -55.63 -45.79
N LYS A 1150 37.08 -54.70 -45.48
CA LYS A 1150 37.20 -53.21 -45.45
C LYS A 1150 38.47 -52.62 -46.09
N PRO A 1151 38.44 -52.12 -47.33
CA PRO A 1151 39.35 -51.06 -47.72
C PRO A 1151 38.90 -49.79 -47.01
N SER A 1152 39.76 -49.28 -46.12
CA SER A 1152 39.58 -48.09 -45.27
C SER A 1152 39.44 -46.75 -46.03
N GLY A 1153 38.82 -46.74 -47.22
CA GLY A 1153 38.78 -45.55 -48.09
C GLY A 1153 37.43 -45.22 -48.73
N TRP A 1154 36.34 -45.94 -48.46
CA TRP A 1154 35.05 -45.71 -49.15
C TRP A 1154 34.01 -44.94 -48.32
N SER A 1155 34.30 -44.63 -47.06
CA SER A 1155 33.47 -43.81 -46.16
C SER A 1155 33.41 -42.32 -46.55
N GLN A 1156 33.98 -41.92 -47.69
CA GLN A 1156 33.93 -40.56 -48.23
C GLN A 1156 32.97 -40.37 -49.42
N ILE A 1157 32.27 -41.42 -49.89
CA ILE A 1157 31.52 -41.37 -51.17
C ILE A 1157 30.09 -40.76 -51.05
N CYS A 1158 29.62 -40.43 -49.84
CA CYS A 1158 28.31 -39.76 -49.63
C CYS A 1158 28.42 -38.27 -49.24
N LYS A 1159 29.52 -37.59 -49.60
CA LYS A 1159 29.69 -36.16 -49.37
C LYS A 1159 29.60 -35.37 -50.68
N ASP A 1160 28.60 -34.48 -50.74
CA ASP A 1160 28.29 -33.45 -51.74
C ASP A 1160 27.73 -33.85 -53.13
N PRO A 1161 26.46 -33.49 -53.43
CA PRO A 1161 26.02 -33.19 -54.78
C PRO A 1161 25.95 -31.66 -54.99
N SER A 1162 26.98 -30.91 -54.63
CA SER A 1162 27.10 -29.51 -55.07
C SER A 1162 28.53 -29.02 -54.93
N TYR A 1163 29.32 -29.03 -56.00
CA TYR A 1163 30.23 -27.92 -56.35
C TYR A 1163 30.85 -28.18 -57.72
N LYS A 1164 30.60 -27.23 -58.64
CA LYS A 1164 31.36 -27.06 -59.87
C LYS A 1164 32.80 -26.65 -59.51
N ASN A 1165 33.76 -27.27 -60.20
CA ASN A 1165 35.20 -26.97 -60.29
C ASN A 1165 36.14 -27.65 -59.27
N GLY A 1166 37.03 -28.50 -59.79
CA GLY A 1166 38.38 -28.68 -59.23
C GLY A 1166 38.82 -30.11 -58.91
N SER A 1167 39.28 -30.81 -59.94
CA SER A 1167 40.09 -32.05 -59.95
C SER A 1167 40.76 -32.51 -58.64
N ARG A 1168 40.40 -33.71 -58.17
CA ARG A 1168 41.34 -34.75 -57.69
C ARG A 1168 40.68 -36.13 -57.73
N ASP A 1169 41.38 -37.06 -58.38
CA ASP A 1169 40.91 -38.34 -58.90
C ASP A 1169 40.62 -39.41 -57.84
N THR A 1170 39.35 -39.85 -57.73
CA THR A 1170 38.94 -41.22 -57.36
C THR A 1170 37.50 -41.49 -57.84
N GLY A 1171 37.36 -42.26 -58.94
CA GLY A 1171 36.18 -43.09 -59.23
C GLY A 1171 35.13 -42.61 -60.25
N SER A 1172 35.51 -42.34 -61.51
CA SER A 1172 34.53 -42.11 -62.60
C SER A 1172 33.85 -43.42 -63.05
N MET A 1173 33.08 -44.05 -62.18
CA MET A 1173 32.27 -45.23 -62.52
C MET A 1173 30.89 -44.84 -63.02
N ASP A 1174 30.28 -45.71 -63.83
CA ASP A 1174 28.91 -45.54 -64.32
C ASP A 1174 27.89 -45.54 -63.15
N PRO A 1175 26.87 -44.65 -63.16
CA PRO A 1175 25.91 -44.53 -62.06
C PRO A 1175 25.17 -45.84 -61.75
N ASP A 1176 24.85 -46.66 -62.75
CA ASP A 1176 24.15 -47.92 -62.51
C ASP A 1176 25.06 -48.92 -61.78
N VAL A 1177 26.36 -48.93 -62.13
CA VAL A 1177 27.37 -49.79 -61.50
C VAL A 1177 27.65 -49.32 -60.07
N GLN A 1178 27.70 -48.01 -59.84
CA GLN A 1178 27.79 -47.44 -58.49
C GLN A 1178 26.58 -47.84 -57.63
N LEU A 1179 25.37 -47.81 -58.19
CA LEU A 1179 24.16 -48.23 -57.48
C LEU A 1179 24.16 -49.73 -57.17
N CYS A 1180 24.59 -50.58 -58.10
CA CYS A 1180 24.78 -52.02 -57.85
C CYS A 1180 25.72 -52.27 -56.66
N HIS A 1181 26.89 -51.65 -56.66
CA HIS A 1181 27.84 -51.79 -55.54
C HIS A 1181 27.31 -51.22 -54.23
N CYS A 1182 26.53 -50.14 -54.28
CA CYS A 1182 25.87 -49.61 -53.10
C CYS A 1182 24.85 -50.61 -52.52
N ILE A 1183 24.03 -51.23 -53.37
CA ILE A 1183 23.07 -52.27 -52.94
C ILE A 1183 23.81 -53.47 -52.33
N GLU A 1184 24.88 -53.95 -52.98
CA GLU A 1184 25.73 -55.01 -52.45
C GLU A 1184 26.27 -54.64 -51.06
N SER A 1185 26.89 -53.47 -50.92
CA SER A 1185 27.42 -52.96 -49.64
C SER A 1185 26.33 -52.88 -48.57
N THR A 1186 25.15 -52.39 -48.92
CA THR A 1186 24.01 -52.25 -48.01
C THR A 1186 23.53 -53.61 -47.51
N ILE A 1187 23.41 -54.61 -48.39
CA ILE A 1187 23.03 -55.98 -48.02
C ILE A 1187 24.11 -56.60 -47.11
N ILE A 1188 25.38 -56.39 -47.44
CA ILE A 1188 26.51 -56.89 -46.64
C ILE A 1188 26.51 -56.29 -45.23
N GLU A 1189 26.30 -54.98 -45.12
CA GLU A 1189 26.20 -54.29 -43.84
C GLU A 1189 25.02 -54.83 -43.01
N ILE A 1190 23.86 -55.04 -43.64
CA ILE A 1190 22.70 -55.65 -42.96
C ILE A 1190 23.01 -57.06 -42.48
N ILE A 1191 23.67 -57.89 -43.29
CA ILE A 1191 24.06 -59.25 -42.90
C ILE A 1191 25.07 -59.20 -41.74
N ASN A 1192 26.11 -58.38 -41.85
CA ASN A 1192 27.14 -58.25 -40.82
C ASN A 1192 26.53 -57.82 -39.48
N MET A 1193 25.64 -56.83 -39.49
CA MET A 1193 24.93 -56.35 -38.31
C MET A 1193 23.98 -57.43 -37.73
N SER A 1194 23.24 -58.14 -38.59
CA SER A 1194 22.33 -59.22 -38.16
C SER A 1194 23.06 -60.41 -37.55
N VAL A 1195 24.26 -60.75 -38.05
CA VAL A 1195 25.04 -61.91 -37.62
C VAL A 1195 25.88 -61.59 -36.38
N SER A 1196 26.46 -60.39 -36.29
CA SER A 1196 27.34 -60.00 -35.18
C SER A 1196 26.58 -59.57 -33.92
N GLY A 1197 25.28 -59.31 -34.00
CA GLY A 1197 24.47 -58.89 -32.85
C GLY A 1197 24.84 -57.50 -32.30
N ILE A 1198 25.55 -56.69 -33.09
CA ILE A 1198 25.97 -55.31 -32.83
C ILE A 1198 25.43 -54.43 -33.97
#